data_AF-A0A918X6Q5-F1
#
_entry.id   AF-A0A918X6Q5-F1
#
_cell.length_a   1.000
_cell.length_b   1.000
_cell.length_c   1.000
_cell.angle_alpha   90.00
_cell.angle_beta   90.00
_cell.angle_gamma   90.00
#
_symmetry.space_group_name_H-M   'P 1'
#
loop_
_entity.id
_entity.type
_entity.pdbx_description
1 polymer ?
#
loop_
_entity_poly.entity_id
_entity_poly.type
_entity_poly.pdbx_seq_one_letter_code
_entity_poly.pdbx_strand_id
1 'polypeptide(L)'
;MLLTPQGPVRRVSRLLPPLCALVLAAAATGPVRAAPPSASAAGWSELRVFGTQCLTADDGGRTWLASCRSTLGEPTPQTQRWRFDAATGVIGSAVPDGSGRPQELSVPGGAKAARSTRTVLVPAAQAQGGWTYGPERRLAWAGTSMVLDYHTSDDYPALYSAGTGDNQKWEFTPAAEEAAAPRPHDAATELRVDGRCLTLAGYAVPNEAVTVEPCASEAGQVTPFGQRWVVADGRVLTAEAPYRVLGIEDGGGGAPVARLVDDGSDRMRWQYDAQTGALRWAADPSRALDHARNSSYAGLYRYHGDTNQQWKPHPPRTSPHPTVPPAAPGEVRATALTPTSARLTWAAPGEGARPASYAVYRDGGRIATTAGTSYTDAGVGPGGKYRYRVTALSADGTESAPGAAGTLEATACPVSTEAPDLALPAPVRGTPYTVTLTGHPSAEAEQERLGLNLAPSDVRPTGLHLPPGGTLNVAVGAGAAQGALRVRIGPPVAWPAPVARAHPLTSPGTTQITDRRGGMVYLAFDGPDSARVTVTLSGDAEPVPVFRLGRTTAAQWRAELAAGTSRYAELTGGRTLVTLSRETAARHAEAGPDALLRHLECARALEDRAAGLDGSTPQHAPGVFPYHYVEVERRIGSAFAADAYMGFQYDSSPWIADSAQAGWGVWHEQGHKRQQRAVQPSALTEVSVNVFSLAVQKAFQQRSRLVTEPVYDRALKKVGTPGVEFEKTFDAFERLVMLQQLTLQYGDDFWPRAQRSLREHPMQGSDRWRNLAVLTSRVAGQDLTAFYAAWGVPLTDEARKEMAALGLPAPSVSPAVLRER
;
A
#
# COMPACT_ATOMS: atom_id res chain seq x y z
N MET A 1 -51.59 28.73 72.47
CA MET A 1 -52.62 28.14 73.34
C MET A 1 -52.17 26.70 73.59
N LEU A 2 -51.23 26.50 74.52
CA LEU A 2 -51.45 26.18 75.95
C LEU A 2 -51.99 24.73 76.06
N LEU A 3 -51.34 23.75 76.70
CA LEU A 3 -50.70 23.73 78.03
C LEU A 3 -49.87 22.42 78.17
N THR A 4 -48.55 22.43 78.45
CA THR A 4 -47.84 22.55 79.76
C THR A 4 -47.70 21.19 80.53
N PRO A 5 -46.89 21.08 81.62
CA PRO A 5 -45.49 20.65 81.55
C PRO A 5 -45.12 19.66 82.69
N GLN A 6 -43.82 19.55 82.99
CA GLN A 6 -43.18 19.26 84.30
C GLN A 6 -42.60 17.85 84.53
N GLY A 7 -41.28 17.86 84.76
CA GLY A 7 -40.73 17.32 86.01
C GLY A 7 -40.12 15.91 85.97
N PRO A 8 -39.12 15.61 86.83
CA PRO A 8 -37.90 14.95 86.36
C PRO A 8 -37.46 13.71 87.18
N VAL A 9 -36.32 13.13 86.74
CA VAL A 9 -35.30 12.39 87.53
C VAL A 9 -35.36 10.84 87.63
N ARG A 10 -34.20 10.26 87.24
CA ARG A 10 -33.46 9.06 87.72
C ARG A 10 -33.42 7.78 86.85
N ARG A 11 -32.18 7.27 86.80
CA ARG A 11 -31.57 6.18 86.00
C ARG A 11 -32.22 4.80 86.26
N VAL A 12 -32.21 3.91 85.26
CA VAL A 12 -31.33 2.73 85.13
C VAL A 12 -31.56 2.02 83.77
N SER A 13 -30.44 1.56 83.22
CA SER A 13 -30.10 0.79 82.02
C SER A 13 -31.06 -0.32 81.52
N ARG A 14 -31.21 -0.45 80.19
CA ARG A 14 -30.61 -1.50 79.32
C ARG A 14 -31.20 -1.51 77.88
N LEU A 15 -30.28 -1.70 76.92
CA LEU A 15 -30.42 -2.39 75.60
C LEU A 15 -31.27 -1.75 74.47
N LEU A 16 -30.57 -1.06 73.55
CA LEU A 16 -30.40 -1.28 72.08
C LEU A 16 -31.33 -2.31 71.37
N PRO A 17 -31.58 -2.25 70.03
CA PRO A 17 -30.82 -1.51 69.00
C PRO A 17 -31.73 -0.84 67.91
N PRO A 18 -31.26 -0.36 66.73
CA PRO A 18 -31.57 1.00 66.25
C PRO A 18 -32.33 1.01 64.90
N LEU A 19 -32.91 2.16 64.52
CA LEU A 19 -33.45 2.39 63.18
C LEU A 19 -33.21 3.84 62.74
N CYS A 20 -32.48 3.96 61.63
CA CYS A 20 -32.60 4.92 60.51
C CYS A 20 -32.67 6.44 60.77
N ALA A 21 -32.20 7.32 59.90
CA ALA A 21 -31.39 7.24 58.69
C ALA A 21 -31.12 8.69 58.26
N LEU A 22 -29.91 9.00 57.81
CA LEU A 22 -29.63 10.09 56.88
C LEU A 22 -28.20 9.92 56.35
N VAL A 23 -28.08 9.42 55.12
CA VAL A 23 -26.85 9.50 54.33
C VAL A 23 -27.20 9.78 52.87
N LEU A 24 -26.48 10.74 52.29
CA LEU A 24 -26.48 11.10 50.89
C LEU A 24 -26.41 9.88 49.96
N ALA A 25 -27.28 9.85 48.95
CA ALA A 25 -27.13 8.95 47.83
C ALA A 25 -25.99 9.44 46.91
N ALA A 26 -24.79 8.95 47.16
CA ALA A 26 -23.80 8.77 46.11
C ALA A 26 -24.28 7.55 45.28
N ALA A 27 -24.89 7.80 44.12
CA ALA A 27 -25.09 6.75 43.14
C ALA A 27 -23.72 6.45 42.52
N ALA A 28 -23.08 5.38 43.01
CA ALA A 28 -21.93 4.78 42.38
C ALA A 28 -22.31 4.37 40.94
N THR A 29 -21.64 4.94 39.95
CA THR A 29 -21.62 4.42 38.58
C THR A 29 -20.90 3.08 38.59
N GLY A 30 -21.66 1.99 38.64
CA GLY A 30 -21.12 0.66 38.32
C GLY A 30 -20.58 0.63 36.88
N PRO A 31 -19.75 -0.36 36.53
CA PRO A 31 -19.28 -0.52 35.16
C PRO A 31 -20.48 -0.69 34.22
N VAL A 32 -20.57 0.16 33.20
CA VAL A 32 -21.58 0.07 32.15
C VAL A 32 -21.35 -1.25 31.39
N ARG A 33 -22.31 -2.18 31.50
CA ARG A 33 -22.37 -3.37 30.64
C ARG A 33 -22.58 -2.91 29.21
N ALA A 34 -21.81 -3.45 28.26
CA ALA A 34 -21.96 -3.12 26.86
C ALA A 34 -23.35 -3.55 26.36
N ALA A 35 -24.23 -2.59 26.12
CA ALA A 35 -25.47 -2.80 25.37
C ALA A 35 -25.33 -2.02 24.06
N PRO A 36 -25.54 -2.66 22.89
CA PRO A 36 -25.64 -1.90 21.64
C PRO A 36 -26.82 -0.91 21.72
N PRO A 37 -26.79 0.21 20.97
CA PRO A 37 -27.93 1.12 20.88
C PRO A 37 -29.17 0.34 20.42
N SER A 38 -30.31 0.59 21.08
CA SER A 38 -31.57 -0.15 21.08
C SER A 38 -31.81 -1.14 19.92
N ALA A 39 -31.91 -2.42 20.27
CA ALA A 39 -32.34 -3.55 19.43
C ALA A 39 -33.84 -3.48 19.08
N SER A 40 -34.25 -2.48 18.32
CA SER A 40 -35.60 -2.41 17.77
C SER A 40 -35.54 -2.15 16.26
N ALA A 41 -36.22 -3.03 15.52
CA ALA A 41 -36.35 -3.06 14.07
C ALA A 41 -35.21 -3.86 13.39
N ALA A 42 -35.59 -4.75 12.46
CA ALA A 42 -34.82 -5.88 11.97
C ALA A 42 -33.52 -5.43 11.29
N GLY A 43 -32.38 -5.62 11.95
CA GLY A 43 -31.10 -5.17 11.41
C GLY A 43 -29.89 -5.69 12.19
N TRP A 44 -28.91 -6.20 11.44
CA TRP A 44 -27.57 -6.58 11.90
C TRP A 44 -26.90 -5.46 12.73
N SER A 45 -26.08 -5.83 13.72
CA SER A 45 -25.14 -4.88 14.36
C SER A 45 -23.72 -5.28 13.99
N GLU A 46 -22.90 -4.35 13.50
CA GLU A 46 -21.50 -4.61 13.13
C GLU A 46 -20.53 -3.98 14.13
N LEU A 47 -19.58 -4.76 14.65
CA LEU A 47 -18.47 -4.28 15.48
C LEU A 47 -17.17 -4.28 14.65
N ARG A 48 -16.59 -3.11 14.38
CA ARG A 48 -15.47 -2.89 13.43
C ARG A 48 -14.15 -2.60 14.16
N VAL A 49 -13.04 -3.13 13.62
CA VAL A 49 -11.65 -2.73 13.93
C VAL A 49 -10.92 -2.49 12.62
N PHE A 50 -10.27 -1.33 12.48
CA PHE A 50 -9.53 -0.94 11.26
C PHE A 50 -10.19 -1.29 9.91
N GLY A 51 -11.12 -0.45 9.45
CA GLY A 51 -11.44 -0.20 8.03
C GLY A 51 -12.02 -1.32 7.14
N THR A 52 -11.63 -2.58 7.31
CA THR A 52 -11.93 -3.69 6.37
C THR A 52 -12.36 -5.00 7.04
N GLN A 53 -12.27 -5.11 8.37
CA GLN A 53 -12.66 -6.30 9.14
C GLN A 53 -13.78 -5.97 10.14
N CYS A 54 -14.82 -6.80 10.20
CA CYS A 54 -15.90 -6.63 11.15
C CYS A 54 -16.48 -7.93 11.71
N LEU A 55 -17.08 -7.80 12.89
CA LEU A 55 -17.90 -8.80 13.56
C LEU A 55 -19.36 -8.46 13.30
N THR A 56 -20.08 -9.26 12.50
CA THR A 56 -21.51 -9.05 12.23
C THR A 56 -22.35 -9.98 13.10
N ALA A 57 -23.48 -9.57 13.66
CA ALA A 57 -24.39 -10.45 14.41
C ALA A 57 -25.74 -10.67 13.69
N ASP A 58 -26.23 -11.92 13.63
CA ASP A 58 -27.57 -12.25 13.15
C ASP A 58 -28.64 -12.10 14.24
N ASP A 59 -29.91 -12.03 13.82
CA ASP A 59 -31.09 -11.85 14.70
C ASP A 59 -31.32 -13.01 15.69
N GLY A 60 -30.54 -14.10 15.59
CA GLY A 60 -30.53 -15.23 16.52
C GLY A 60 -29.43 -15.14 17.58
N GLY A 61 -28.67 -14.03 17.64
CA GLY A 61 -27.55 -13.84 18.58
C GLY A 61 -26.27 -14.57 18.17
N ARG A 62 -26.09 -14.93 16.89
CA ARG A 62 -24.82 -15.50 16.39
C ARG A 62 -23.97 -14.41 15.80
N THR A 63 -22.68 -14.36 16.14
CA THR A 63 -21.75 -13.36 15.62
C THR A 63 -20.72 -14.01 14.70
N TRP A 64 -20.51 -13.46 13.52
CA TRP A 64 -19.64 -13.98 12.48
C TRP A 64 -18.43 -13.05 12.38
N LEU A 65 -17.21 -13.60 12.32
CA LEU A 65 -16.05 -12.81 11.88
C LEU A 65 -16.03 -12.84 10.34
N ALA A 66 -16.22 -11.69 9.68
CA ALA A 66 -16.24 -11.62 8.23
C ALA A 66 -15.45 -10.41 7.72
N SER A 67 -14.95 -10.53 6.49
CA SER A 67 -14.66 -9.33 5.68
C SER A 67 -15.99 -8.59 5.51
N CYS A 68 -15.99 -7.27 5.68
CA CYS A 68 -17.25 -6.53 5.80
C CYS A 68 -18.19 -6.74 4.61
N ARG A 69 -19.46 -7.05 4.92
CA ARG A 69 -20.49 -7.49 3.96
C ARG A 69 -20.80 -6.45 2.88
N SER A 70 -20.46 -5.18 3.11
CA SER A 70 -20.70 -4.09 2.18
C SER A 70 -19.75 -4.07 0.96
N THR A 71 -18.83 -5.02 0.80
CA THR A 71 -17.89 -4.97 -0.35
C THR A 71 -17.61 -6.27 -1.11
N LEU A 72 -17.81 -7.49 -0.59
CA LEU A 72 -17.52 -8.72 -1.36
C LEU A 72 -18.39 -9.90 -0.91
N GLY A 73 -19.13 -10.49 -1.84
CA GLY A 73 -20.05 -11.60 -1.62
C GLY A 73 -19.40 -12.98 -1.49
N GLU A 74 -18.52 -13.20 -0.51
CA GLU A 74 -18.05 -14.55 -0.17
C GLU A 74 -18.45 -14.99 1.26
N PRO A 75 -18.68 -16.29 1.50
CA PRO A 75 -19.12 -16.82 2.81
C PRO A 75 -17.98 -16.95 3.84
N THR A 76 -18.28 -16.62 5.10
CA THR A 76 -17.38 -16.78 6.26
C THR A 76 -16.95 -18.24 6.52
N PRO A 77 -15.65 -18.54 6.73
CA PRO A 77 -15.16 -19.87 7.11
C PRO A 77 -15.83 -20.42 8.39
N GLN A 78 -16.11 -21.73 8.44
CA GLN A 78 -16.86 -22.34 9.55
C GLN A 78 -16.18 -22.23 10.93
N THR A 79 -14.85 -22.13 10.97
CA THR A 79 -14.03 -22.04 12.19
C THR A 79 -13.99 -20.63 12.80
N GLN A 80 -14.58 -19.63 12.13
CA GLN A 80 -14.59 -18.23 12.53
C GLN A 80 -15.98 -17.75 13.00
N ARG A 81 -16.81 -18.69 13.46
CA ARG A 81 -18.17 -18.44 13.98
C ARG A 81 -18.13 -18.24 15.50
N TRP A 82 -18.82 -17.23 16.00
CA TRP A 82 -18.94 -16.85 17.41
C TRP A 82 -20.44 -16.72 17.79
N ARG A 83 -20.74 -16.63 19.08
CA ARG A 83 -22.10 -16.40 19.60
C ARG A 83 -22.09 -15.25 20.58
N PHE A 84 -22.92 -14.24 20.34
CA PHE A 84 -23.13 -13.13 21.26
C PHE A 84 -24.45 -13.33 21.99
N ASP A 85 -24.37 -13.52 23.30
CA ASP A 85 -25.55 -13.60 24.14
C ASP A 85 -25.97 -12.20 24.58
N ALA A 86 -27.04 -11.69 23.95
CA ALA A 86 -27.59 -10.37 24.22
C ALA A 86 -28.13 -10.20 25.66
N ALA A 87 -28.45 -11.28 26.37
CA ALA A 87 -28.91 -11.22 27.75
C ALA A 87 -27.75 -11.08 28.75
N THR A 88 -26.57 -11.59 28.41
CA THR A 88 -25.39 -11.62 29.29
C THR A 88 -24.26 -10.67 28.87
N GLY A 89 -24.25 -10.22 27.62
CA GLY A 89 -23.20 -9.37 27.03
C GLY A 89 -21.90 -10.13 26.72
N VAL A 90 -21.98 -11.46 26.55
CA VAL A 90 -20.83 -12.36 26.41
C VAL A 90 -20.67 -12.79 24.94
N ILE A 91 -19.42 -12.81 24.45
CA ILE A 91 -19.03 -13.36 23.13
C ILE A 91 -18.29 -14.70 23.36
N GLY A 92 -18.81 -15.81 22.82
CA GLY A 92 -18.21 -17.15 22.88
C GLY A 92 -17.90 -17.74 21.49
N SER A 93 -17.00 -18.73 21.37
CA SER A 93 -16.73 -19.41 20.09
C SER A 93 -17.85 -20.41 19.76
N ALA A 94 -18.23 -20.53 18.49
CA ALA A 94 -19.29 -21.43 18.03
C ALA A 94 -18.79 -22.80 17.55
N VAL A 95 -17.50 -23.14 17.72
CA VAL A 95 -17.00 -24.49 17.43
C VAL A 95 -17.18 -25.37 18.67
N PRO A 96 -18.01 -26.42 18.62
CA PRO A 96 -18.04 -27.42 19.69
C PRO A 96 -16.71 -28.19 19.67
N ASP A 97 -16.17 -28.54 20.84
CA ASP A 97 -15.19 -29.62 20.85
C ASP A 97 -15.84 -30.95 20.42
N GLY A 98 -15.05 -32.01 20.24
CA GLY A 98 -15.54 -33.35 19.88
C GLY A 98 -16.56 -33.97 20.85
N SER A 99 -17.02 -33.24 21.88
CA SER A 99 -18.08 -33.62 22.83
C SER A 99 -19.36 -32.78 22.72
N GLY A 100 -19.43 -31.79 21.81
CA GLY A 100 -20.64 -31.00 21.57
C GLY A 100 -20.86 -29.82 22.53
N ARG A 101 -19.84 -29.38 23.29
CA ARG A 101 -19.91 -28.21 24.19
C ARG A 101 -19.15 -26.99 23.63
N PRO A 102 -19.66 -25.76 23.80
CA PRO A 102 -18.98 -24.53 23.34
C PRO A 102 -17.73 -24.20 24.18
N GLN A 103 -16.69 -23.64 23.54
CA GLN A 103 -15.47 -23.14 24.21
C GLN A 103 -15.53 -21.61 24.39
N GLU A 104 -15.20 -21.12 25.59
CA GLU A 104 -15.20 -19.69 25.94
C GLU A 104 -13.78 -19.11 25.98
N LEU A 105 -13.63 -17.83 25.58
CA LEU A 105 -12.43 -17.02 25.82
C LEU A 105 -12.47 -16.55 27.28
N SER A 106 -11.53 -16.95 28.12
CA SER A 106 -11.50 -16.51 29.53
C SER A 106 -10.09 -16.53 30.12
N VAL A 107 -9.92 -15.79 31.22
CA VAL A 107 -8.71 -15.82 32.07
C VAL A 107 -9.19 -16.08 33.51
N PRO A 108 -8.65 -17.07 34.25
CA PRO A 108 -9.05 -17.32 35.63
C PRO A 108 -8.78 -16.09 36.51
N GLY A 109 -9.66 -15.84 37.48
CA GLY A 109 -9.44 -14.79 38.49
C GLY A 109 -8.10 -14.98 39.19
N GLY A 110 -7.19 -14.01 39.00
CA GLY A 110 -5.84 -14.02 39.61
C GLY A 110 -4.69 -14.51 38.71
N ALA A 111 -4.95 -14.92 37.46
CA ALA A 111 -3.87 -15.30 36.55
C ALA A 111 -3.13 -14.07 35.99
N LYS A 112 -1.78 -14.09 36.04
CA LYS A 112 -0.91 -13.16 35.30
C LYS A 112 -0.44 -13.84 34.02
N ALA A 113 -0.58 -13.18 32.87
CA ALA A 113 -0.06 -13.69 31.61
C ALA A 113 1.47 -13.84 31.70
N ALA A 114 1.97 -15.06 31.49
CA ALA A 114 3.38 -15.23 31.16
C ALA A 114 3.64 -14.58 29.79
N ARG A 115 4.79 -13.94 29.60
CA ARG A 115 5.20 -13.21 28.38
C ARG A 115 5.24 -14.08 27.08
N SER A 116 4.71 -15.31 27.09
CA SER A 116 4.83 -16.28 26.01
C SER A 116 3.65 -17.24 25.81
N THR A 117 2.53 -17.15 26.55
CA THR A 117 1.40 -18.08 26.36
C THR A 117 0.39 -17.56 25.33
N ARG A 118 0.10 -18.37 24.29
CA ARG A 118 -0.55 -17.93 23.04
C ARG A 118 -2.09 -17.82 23.05
N THR A 119 -2.81 -18.41 23.99
CA THR A 119 -4.26 -18.20 24.22
C THR A 119 -4.58 -18.87 25.55
N VAL A 120 -5.51 -18.33 26.35
CA VAL A 120 -6.11 -19.09 27.46
C VAL A 120 -7.55 -19.39 27.06
N LEU A 121 -7.84 -20.66 26.79
CA LEU A 121 -9.19 -21.19 26.65
C LEU A 121 -9.58 -21.76 28.02
N VAL A 122 -10.76 -21.42 28.54
CA VAL A 122 -11.21 -21.92 29.85
C VAL A 122 -12.57 -22.59 29.71
N PRO A 123 -12.83 -23.70 30.43
CA PRO A 123 -14.16 -24.28 30.53
C PRO A 123 -15.18 -23.31 31.13
N ALA A 124 -16.40 -23.25 30.57
CA ALA A 124 -17.49 -22.34 30.97
C ALA A 124 -17.81 -22.33 32.49
N ALA A 125 -17.51 -23.43 33.20
CA ALA A 125 -17.72 -23.54 34.64
C ALA A 125 -16.77 -22.65 35.48
N GLN A 126 -15.73 -22.05 34.87
CA GLN A 126 -14.71 -21.25 35.55
C GLN A 126 -14.64 -19.79 35.06
N ALA A 127 -15.50 -19.39 34.11
CA ALA A 127 -15.56 -18.04 33.57
C ALA A 127 -16.55 -17.17 34.37
N GLN A 128 -16.06 -16.44 35.39
CA GLN A 128 -16.87 -15.39 36.05
C GLN A 128 -16.37 -14.01 35.59
N GLY A 129 -17.12 -13.36 34.70
CA GLY A 129 -16.83 -12.01 34.18
C GLY A 129 -17.75 -11.61 33.02
N GLY A 130 -17.70 -10.34 32.60
CA GLY A 130 -18.47 -9.82 31.45
C GLY A 130 -17.72 -8.67 30.76
N TRP A 131 -18.08 -8.32 29.53
CA TRP A 131 -17.40 -7.24 28.80
C TRP A 131 -17.92 -5.85 29.19
N THR A 132 -17.02 -4.90 29.39
CA THR A 132 -17.31 -3.48 29.61
C THR A 132 -16.69 -2.67 28.49
N TYR A 133 -17.44 -1.74 27.92
CA TYR A 133 -16.94 -0.88 26.86
C TYR A 133 -16.62 0.51 27.44
N GLY A 134 -15.35 0.89 27.38
CA GLY A 134 -14.85 2.12 27.97
C GLY A 134 -14.91 3.33 27.01
N PRO A 135 -14.80 4.56 27.54
CA PRO A 135 -14.80 5.80 26.73
C PRO A 135 -13.62 5.88 25.74
N GLU A 136 -12.55 5.11 25.96
CA GLU A 136 -11.42 4.97 25.03
C GLU A 136 -11.72 4.05 23.82
N ARG A 137 -12.98 3.65 23.63
CA ARG A 137 -13.46 2.71 22.60
C ARG A 137 -12.89 1.30 22.73
N ARG A 138 -12.67 0.82 23.96
CA ARG A 138 -12.07 -0.49 24.24
C ARG A 138 -13.07 -1.45 24.86
N LEU A 139 -13.15 -2.66 24.34
CA LEU A 139 -13.82 -3.78 25.03
C LEU A 139 -12.87 -4.35 26.08
N ALA A 140 -13.14 -4.08 27.36
CA ALA A 140 -12.39 -4.61 28.49
C ALA A 140 -13.12 -5.78 29.15
N TRP A 141 -12.39 -6.76 29.67
CA TRP A 141 -12.99 -7.83 30.47
C TRP A 141 -13.15 -7.38 31.92
N ALA A 142 -14.38 -7.37 32.44
CA ALA A 142 -14.73 -6.83 33.75
C ALA A 142 -13.88 -7.47 34.87
N GLY A 143 -13.39 -6.62 35.77
CA GLY A 143 -12.54 -7.05 36.89
C GLY A 143 -11.07 -7.30 36.51
N THR A 144 -10.65 -7.01 35.27
CA THR A 144 -9.26 -7.16 34.81
C THR A 144 -8.76 -5.91 34.07
N SER A 145 -7.44 -5.81 33.85
CA SER A 145 -6.82 -4.78 33.00
C SER A 145 -6.67 -5.22 31.53
N MET A 146 -7.43 -6.23 31.11
CA MET A 146 -7.31 -6.86 29.79
C MET A 146 -8.36 -6.31 28.84
N VAL A 147 -7.97 -6.09 27.59
CA VAL A 147 -8.83 -5.59 26.50
C VAL A 147 -8.79 -6.50 25.29
N LEU A 148 -9.87 -6.49 24.50
CA LEU A 148 -9.95 -7.17 23.21
C LEU A 148 -9.02 -6.48 22.21
N ASP A 149 -7.98 -7.20 21.80
CA ASP A 149 -6.94 -6.77 20.87
C ASP A 149 -7.06 -7.60 19.59
N TYR A 150 -7.21 -6.96 18.43
CA TYR A 150 -7.11 -7.65 17.15
C TYR A 150 -5.64 -7.81 16.75
N HIS A 151 -5.15 -9.04 16.86
CA HIS A 151 -3.74 -9.32 16.66
C HIS A 151 -3.43 -9.50 15.18
N THR A 152 -2.91 -8.46 14.53
CA THR A 152 -2.66 -8.44 13.07
C THR A 152 -1.72 -9.53 12.56
N SER A 153 -0.89 -10.14 13.42
CA SER A 153 -0.03 -11.24 12.97
C SER A 153 -0.77 -12.57 12.85
N ASP A 154 -1.93 -12.71 13.50
CA ASP A 154 -2.65 -13.98 13.55
C ASP A 154 -4.10 -13.91 13.07
N ASP A 155 -4.54 -12.71 12.66
CA ASP A 155 -5.84 -12.47 12.00
C ASP A 155 -7.04 -12.86 12.88
N TYR A 156 -6.86 -12.87 14.20
CA TYR A 156 -7.90 -13.15 15.19
C TYR A 156 -7.86 -12.17 16.38
N PRO A 157 -9.02 -11.92 17.03
CA PRO A 157 -9.06 -11.16 18.27
C PRO A 157 -8.60 -12.00 19.48
N ALA A 158 -7.80 -11.40 20.37
CA ALA A 158 -7.27 -12.00 21.59
C ALA A 158 -7.35 -11.02 22.78
N LEU A 159 -7.23 -11.53 24.02
CA LEU A 159 -7.16 -10.69 25.22
C LEU A 159 -5.73 -10.28 25.53
N TYR A 160 -5.47 -8.98 25.65
CA TYR A 160 -4.15 -8.44 25.96
C TYR A 160 -4.21 -7.36 27.04
N SER A 161 -3.08 -7.03 27.67
CA SER A 161 -3.03 -5.89 28.59
C SER A 161 -3.34 -4.60 27.85
N ALA A 162 -4.16 -3.73 28.44
CA ALA A 162 -4.46 -2.42 27.88
C ALA A 162 -3.18 -1.65 27.50
N GLY A 163 -3.01 -1.35 26.21
CA GLY A 163 -1.88 -0.64 25.63
C GLY A 163 -2.29 0.73 25.08
N THR A 164 -1.62 1.24 24.06
CA THR A 164 -2.01 2.47 23.32
C THR A 164 -2.38 2.20 21.87
N GLY A 165 -2.29 0.94 21.41
CA GLY A 165 -2.53 0.56 20.03
C GLY A 165 -3.98 0.72 19.58
N ASP A 166 -4.16 1.10 18.33
CA ASP A 166 -5.46 1.26 17.68
C ASP A 166 -6.14 -0.09 17.39
N ASN A 167 -5.39 -1.18 17.35
CA ASN A 167 -5.88 -2.56 17.26
C ASN A 167 -6.68 -3.01 18.50
N GLN A 168 -6.73 -2.19 19.55
CA GLN A 168 -7.51 -2.41 20.76
C GLN A 168 -8.78 -1.55 20.81
N LYS A 169 -9.07 -0.74 19.77
CA LYS A 169 -10.21 0.18 19.68
C LYS A 169 -11.27 -0.36 18.72
N TRP A 170 -12.53 -0.42 19.14
CA TRP A 170 -13.63 -1.09 18.42
C TRP A 170 -14.87 -0.21 18.36
N GLU A 171 -15.63 -0.21 17.26
CA GLU A 171 -16.81 0.65 17.07
C GLU A 171 -18.06 -0.13 16.61
N PHE A 172 -19.22 0.18 17.18
CA PHE A 172 -20.52 -0.42 16.80
C PHE A 172 -21.22 0.40 15.71
N THR A 173 -21.78 -0.29 14.70
CA THR A 173 -22.46 0.29 13.53
C THR A 173 -23.85 -0.35 13.36
N PRO A 174 -24.96 0.41 13.22
CA PRO A 174 -26.31 -0.15 13.00
C PRO A 174 -26.54 -0.62 11.55
N ALA A 175 -27.38 -1.63 11.33
CA ALA A 175 -27.83 -2.04 9.98
C ALA A 175 -29.09 -1.30 9.51
N ALA A 176 -29.23 -1.21 8.18
CA ALA A 176 -30.37 -0.62 7.51
C ALA A 176 -31.50 -1.64 7.24
N GLU A 177 -32.74 -1.26 7.51
CA GLU A 177 -33.96 -1.98 7.08
C GLU A 177 -34.32 -1.66 5.61
N GLU A 178 -34.72 -2.67 4.83
CA GLU A 178 -35.30 -2.51 3.50
C GLU A 178 -36.76 -2.03 3.58
N ALA A 179 -37.07 -0.87 2.98
CA ALA A 179 -38.44 -0.43 2.74
C ALA A 179 -38.68 -0.12 1.24
N ALA A 180 -39.85 -0.50 0.75
CA ALA A 180 -40.25 -0.45 -0.66
C ALA A 180 -40.33 0.98 -1.25
N ALA A 181 -39.93 1.11 -2.52
CA ALA A 181 -39.72 2.38 -3.24
C ALA A 181 -41.00 3.10 -3.71
N PRO A 182 -41.05 4.45 -3.61
CA PRO A 182 -41.85 5.32 -4.48
C PRO A 182 -41.02 6.04 -5.57
N ARG A 183 -41.70 6.58 -6.60
CA ARG A 183 -41.16 7.13 -7.88
C ARG A 183 -40.65 8.60 -7.81
N PRO A 184 -39.86 9.09 -8.81
CA PRO A 184 -39.02 10.31 -8.72
C PRO A 184 -39.67 11.62 -9.20
N HIS A 185 -39.12 12.77 -8.74
CA HIS A 185 -39.34 14.13 -9.28
C HIS A 185 -38.00 14.86 -9.55
N ASP A 186 -38.00 15.74 -10.55
CA ASP A 186 -36.85 16.30 -11.30
C ASP A 186 -36.05 17.47 -10.65
N ALA A 187 -34.81 17.62 -11.13
CA ALA A 187 -33.91 18.80 -11.21
C ALA A 187 -33.00 19.23 -10.02
N ALA A 188 -31.71 19.41 -10.34
CA ALA A 188 -30.60 19.81 -9.46
C ALA A 188 -30.65 21.30 -9.02
N THR A 189 -30.40 21.62 -7.75
CA THR A 189 -30.40 23.02 -7.21
C THR A 189 -28.96 23.56 -7.10
N GLU A 190 -28.61 24.75 -7.60
CA GLU A 190 -27.27 25.33 -7.38
C GLU A 190 -27.20 26.03 -5.99
N LEU A 191 -26.07 26.04 -5.30
CA LEU A 191 -25.78 26.82 -4.09
C LEU A 191 -24.67 27.85 -4.38
N ARG A 192 -24.82 29.11 -3.94
CA ARG A 192 -23.87 30.20 -4.21
C ARG A 192 -23.43 30.98 -2.97
N VAL A 193 -22.18 31.45 -2.97
CA VAL A 193 -21.63 32.39 -1.97
C VAL A 193 -20.57 33.30 -2.62
N ASP A 194 -20.69 34.62 -2.47
CA ASP A 194 -19.73 35.64 -2.95
C ASP A 194 -19.13 35.39 -4.36
N GLY A 195 -19.99 35.08 -5.34
CA GLY A 195 -19.59 34.87 -6.75
C GLY A 195 -19.06 33.46 -7.07
N ARG A 196 -19.06 32.54 -6.11
CA ARG A 196 -18.71 31.12 -6.27
C ARG A 196 -19.94 30.23 -6.16
N CYS A 197 -19.89 29.05 -6.76
CA CYS A 197 -21.07 28.21 -6.98
C CYS A 197 -20.78 26.70 -6.85
N LEU A 198 -21.77 25.93 -6.38
CA LEU A 198 -21.81 24.47 -6.23
C LEU A 198 -23.15 23.94 -6.79
N THR A 199 -23.23 22.81 -7.51
CA THR A 199 -24.50 22.24 -8.01
C THR A 199 -24.94 21.02 -7.21
N LEU A 200 -26.19 20.97 -6.71
CA LEU A 200 -26.81 19.87 -5.98
C LEU A 200 -27.58 18.92 -6.92
N ALA A 201 -26.98 17.83 -7.40
CA ALA A 201 -27.68 16.89 -8.29
C ALA A 201 -28.35 15.72 -7.53
N GLY A 202 -29.69 15.74 -7.50
CA GLY A 202 -30.58 14.63 -7.09
C GLY A 202 -30.68 14.37 -5.58
N TYR A 203 -31.91 14.14 -5.09
CA TYR A 203 -32.17 13.63 -3.74
C TYR A 203 -32.48 12.14 -3.82
N ALA A 204 -31.64 11.27 -3.22
CA ALA A 204 -31.94 9.85 -3.09
C ALA A 204 -32.36 9.53 -1.64
N VAL A 205 -33.62 9.11 -1.48
CA VAL A 205 -34.19 8.63 -0.20
C VAL A 205 -33.91 7.11 -0.14
N PRO A 206 -33.41 6.55 0.98
CA PRO A 206 -33.67 6.98 2.35
C PRO A 206 -32.59 7.81 3.06
N ASN A 207 -31.43 8.05 2.46
CA ASN A 207 -30.31 8.71 3.14
C ASN A 207 -29.87 9.96 2.36
N GLU A 208 -30.34 11.13 2.80
CA GLU A 208 -30.09 12.46 2.21
C GLU A 208 -28.61 12.70 1.86
N ALA A 209 -28.25 12.32 0.64
CA ALA A 209 -27.01 12.64 -0.04
C ALA A 209 -27.25 13.78 -1.03
N VAL A 210 -26.25 14.63 -1.23
CA VAL A 210 -26.31 15.69 -2.23
C VAL A 210 -25.02 15.67 -3.05
N THR A 211 -25.13 15.46 -4.36
CA THR A 211 -24.00 15.57 -5.30
C THR A 211 -23.53 17.01 -5.37
N VAL A 212 -22.22 17.30 -5.39
CA VAL A 212 -21.69 18.66 -5.51
C VAL A 212 -20.81 18.79 -6.76
N GLU A 213 -21.30 19.45 -7.80
CA GLU A 213 -20.53 19.68 -9.04
C GLU A 213 -20.01 21.13 -9.14
N PRO A 214 -18.92 21.40 -9.88
CA PRO A 214 -18.57 22.75 -10.31
C PRO A 214 -19.67 23.33 -11.21
N CYS A 215 -20.13 24.56 -10.96
CA CYS A 215 -21.20 25.14 -11.78
C CYS A 215 -20.74 25.42 -13.22
N ALA A 216 -21.59 25.07 -14.19
CA ALA A 216 -21.40 25.40 -15.60
C ALA A 216 -21.81 26.86 -15.95
N SER A 217 -22.44 27.58 -15.00
CA SER A 217 -23.15 28.83 -15.29
C SER A 217 -22.39 30.09 -14.84
N GLU A 218 -21.60 30.59 -15.80
CA GLU A 218 -21.00 31.95 -15.96
C GLU A 218 -19.49 32.13 -15.71
N ALA A 219 -18.79 32.34 -16.84
CA ALA A 219 -17.57 33.13 -17.03
C ALA A 219 -16.32 32.83 -16.17
N GLY A 220 -15.50 31.90 -16.68
CA GLY A 220 -14.11 32.30 -17.00
C GLY A 220 -12.97 31.86 -16.08
N GLN A 221 -13.20 31.08 -15.02
CA GLN A 221 -12.11 30.33 -14.37
C GLN A 221 -12.52 28.91 -14.06
N VAL A 222 -11.83 27.96 -14.69
CA VAL A 222 -11.96 26.52 -14.45
C VAL A 222 -11.15 26.18 -13.20
N THR A 223 -11.76 25.56 -12.20
CA THR A 223 -11.01 24.91 -11.13
C THR A 223 -10.32 23.66 -11.71
N PRO A 224 -9.01 23.43 -11.50
CA PRO A 224 -8.26 22.33 -12.11
C PRO A 224 -8.92 20.96 -11.90
N PHE A 225 -8.64 20.02 -12.82
CA PHE A 225 -9.25 18.68 -12.93
C PHE A 225 -9.19 17.79 -11.66
N GLY A 226 -8.46 18.19 -10.62
CA GLY A 226 -8.40 17.50 -9.33
C GLY A 226 -9.60 17.72 -8.40
N GLN A 227 -10.72 18.28 -8.86
CA GLN A 227 -11.85 18.70 -8.00
C GLN A 227 -13.26 18.42 -8.58
N ARG A 228 -13.47 17.22 -9.16
CA ARG A 228 -14.84 16.69 -9.35
C ARG A 228 -15.20 15.85 -8.13
N TRP A 229 -16.32 16.18 -7.48
CA TRP A 229 -16.82 15.49 -6.29
C TRP A 229 -18.06 14.67 -6.65
N VAL A 230 -18.00 13.34 -6.54
CA VAL A 230 -19.18 12.48 -6.67
C VAL A 230 -19.56 12.00 -5.29
N VAL A 231 -20.82 12.16 -4.90
CA VAL A 231 -21.32 11.64 -3.62
C VAL A 231 -22.05 10.32 -3.83
N ALA A 232 -21.46 9.23 -3.33
CA ALA A 232 -22.09 7.92 -3.23
C ALA A 232 -22.01 7.46 -1.77
N ASP A 233 -23.10 6.92 -1.23
CA ASP A 233 -23.19 6.43 0.16
C ASP A 233 -22.80 7.45 1.24
N GLY A 234 -23.09 8.74 1.03
CA GLY A 234 -22.80 9.81 2.00
C GLY A 234 -21.32 10.21 2.10
N ARG A 235 -20.50 9.92 1.07
CA ARG A 235 -19.05 10.21 1.01
C ARG A 235 -18.70 11.10 -0.18
N VAL A 236 -17.72 11.99 -0.06
CA VAL A 236 -17.31 12.92 -1.13
C VAL A 236 -16.11 12.37 -1.94
N LEU A 237 -16.35 11.69 -3.07
CA LEU A 237 -15.31 11.04 -3.88
C LEU A 237 -14.65 12.02 -4.86
N THR A 238 -13.32 12.07 -4.95
CA THR A 238 -12.62 12.73 -6.07
C THR A 238 -12.56 11.83 -7.31
N ALA A 239 -12.63 12.41 -8.51
CA ALA A 239 -12.62 11.72 -9.80
C ALA A 239 -11.22 11.27 -10.28
N GLU A 240 -10.47 10.55 -9.44
CA GLU A 240 -9.45 9.63 -9.92
C GLU A 240 -9.94 8.25 -9.56
N ALA A 241 -10.53 7.55 -10.53
CA ALA A 241 -11.08 6.24 -10.24
C ALA A 241 -9.92 5.28 -9.92
N PRO A 242 -10.12 4.40 -8.93
CA PRO A 242 -11.27 4.31 -8.07
C PRO A 242 -10.94 4.83 -6.65
N TYR A 243 -10.95 6.15 -6.57
CA TYR A 243 -11.55 7.06 -5.59
C TYR A 243 -10.77 7.34 -4.28
N ARG A 244 -10.47 8.63 -4.00
CA ARG A 244 -10.12 9.11 -2.63
C ARG A 244 -10.85 10.41 -2.23
N VAL A 245 -11.08 10.59 -0.92
CA VAL A 245 -11.81 11.68 -0.22
C VAL A 245 -10.87 12.45 0.72
N LEU A 246 -11.13 13.74 1.02
CA LEU A 246 -10.35 14.60 1.94
C LEU A 246 -10.61 14.32 3.45
N GLY A 247 -9.56 14.24 4.27
CA GLY A 247 -9.51 14.41 5.74
C GLY A 247 -8.63 15.59 6.19
N ILE A 248 -8.23 15.75 7.46
CA ILE A 248 -7.54 16.95 8.01
C ILE A 248 -6.43 16.53 9.00
N GLU A 249 -5.26 17.19 8.98
CA GLU A 249 -4.27 17.18 10.06
C GLU A 249 -4.15 18.56 10.75
N ASP A 250 -3.96 18.55 12.07
CA ASP A 250 -3.65 19.75 12.86
C ASP A 250 -2.20 20.18 12.59
N GLY A 251 -2.02 21.04 11.58
CA GLY A 251 -0.77 21.75 11.37
C GLY A 251 -0.48 22.65 12.55
N GLY A 252 0.60 22.39 13.28
CA GLY A 252 1.09 23.26 14.35
C GLY A 252 1.28 24.69 13.82
N GLY A 253 0.33 25.57 14.14
CA GLY A 253 0.29 26.95 13.65
C GLY A 253 -1.08 27.40 13.12
N GLY A 254 -2.17 27.13 13.83
CA GLY A 254 -3.40 27.94 13.77
C GLY A 254 -4.42 27.67 12.66
N ALA A 255 -4.23 26.70 11.75
CA ALA A 255 -5.28 26.30 10.80
C ALA A 255 -5.17 24.81 10.40
N PRO A 256 -6.28 24.05 10.44
CA PRO A 256 -6.32 22.71 9.85
C PRO A 256 -6.41 22.79 8.32
N VAL A 257 -5.52 22.09 7.61
CA VAL A 257 -5.57 21.93 6.14
C VAL A 257 -6.11 20.55 5.81
N ALA A 258 -7.01 20.47 4.83
CA ALA A 258 -7.56 19.19 4.39
C ALA A 258 -6.56 18.40 3.50
N ARG A 259 -6.29 17.14 3.81
CA ARG A 259 -5.53 16.13 3.04
C ARG A 259 -6.29 14.82 2.97
N LEU A 260 -6.17 14.07 1.87
CA LEU A 260 -6.84 12.77 1.62
C LEU A 260 -6.75 11.79 2.82
N VAL A 261 -7.89 11.29 3.30
CA VAL A 261 -7.98 10.25 4.36
C VAL A 261 -9.06 9.23 3.98
N ASP A 262 -8.73 7.95 4.10
CA ASP A 262 -9.63 6.82 3.82
C ASP A 262 -9.73 5.91 5.05
N ASP A 263 -10.64 6.23 5.98
CA ASP A 263 -10.81 5.49 7.23
C ASP A 263 -12.27 5.17 7.60
N GLY A 264 -13.25 5.62 6.80
CA GLY A 264 -14.68 5.32 7.02
C GLY A 264 -15.37 6.03 8.19
N SER A 265 -14.76 7.05 8.81
CA SER A 265 -15.31 7.73 10.00
C SER A 265 -16.39 8.80 9.72
N ASP A 266 -17.14 9.23 10.75
CA ASP A 266 -18.13 10.35 10.71
C ASP A 266 -17.53 11.68 10.24
N ARG A 267 -16.19 11.77 10.18
CA ARG A 267 -15.39 12.90 9.67
C ARG A 267 -15.65 13.20 8.18
N MET A 268 -16.49 12.43 7.49
CA MET A 268 -16.80 12.59 6.07
C MET A 268 -18.23 13.08 5.75
N ARG A 269 -19.13 13.24 6.74
CA ARG A 269 -20.55 13.60 6.53
C ARG A 269 -20.82 15.11 6.67
N TRP A 270 -21.81 15.64 5.94
CA TRP A 270 -22.19 17.06 5.92
C TRP A 270 -23.70 17.26 6.06
N GLN A 271 -24.12 18.39 6.66
CA GLN A 271 -25.53 18.80 6.81
C GLN A 271 -25.72 20.22 6.31
N TYR A 272 -26.68 20.43 5.39
CA TYR A 272 -27.04 21.77 4.92
C TYR A 272 -28.22 22.31 5.73
N ASP A 273 -28.00 23.44 6.41
CA ASP A 273 -29.03 24.16 7.15
C ASP A 273 -29.68 25.21 6.24
N ALA A 274 -30.89 24.92 5.77
CA ALA A 274 -31.62 25.80 4.86
C ALA A 274 -32.04 27.15 5.49
N GLN A 275 -32.05 27.29 6.82
CA GLN A 275 -32.39 28.55 7.49
C GLN A 275 -31.18 29.48 7.58
N THR A 276 -29.99 28.92 7.77
CA THR A 276 -28.74 29.70 7.91
C THR A 276 -27.87 29.72 6.65
N GLY A 277 -28.13 28.84 5.69
CA GLY A 277 -27.28 28.61 4.52
C GLY A 277 -25.98 27.88 4.84
N ALA A 278 -25.83 27.36 6.07
CA ALA A 278 -24.58 26.76 6.53
C ALA A 278 -24.45 25.31 6.06
N LEU A 279 -23.27 24.94 5.55
CA LEU A 279 -22.91 23.57 5.21
C LEU A 279 -22.00 23.03 6.33
N ARG A 280 -22.61 22.38 7.33
CA ARG A 280 -21.96 21.99 8.59
C ARG A 280 -21.36 20.61 8.51
N TRP A 281 -20.23 20.44 9.19
CA TRP A 281 -19.55 19.16 9.28
C TRP A 281 -20.20 18.29 10.35
N ALA A 282 -20.58 17.06 9.99
CA ALA A 282 -21.35 16.21 10.90
C ALA A 282 -20.52 15.72 12.10
N ALA A 283 -19.18 15.58 11.95
CA ALA A 283 -18.31 15.18 13.06
C ALA A 283 -18.05 16.29 14.09
N ASP A 284 -18.24 17.56 13.71
CA ASP A 284 -18.22 18.72 14.62
C ASP A 284 -19.15 19.80 14.06
N PRO A 285 -20.44 19.81 14.47
CA PRO A 285 -21.44 20.77 13.99
C PRO A 285 -21.15 22.24 14.36
N SER A 286 -20.10 22.49 15.17
CA SER A 286 -19.60 23.83 15.42
C SER A 286 -18.72 24.36 14.27
N ARG A 287 -18.46 23.55 13.25
CA ARG A 287 -17.69 23.92 12.06
C ARG A 287 -18.52 23.87 10.79
N ALA A 288 -18.26 24.81 9.89
CA ALA A 288 -18.91 24.92 8.60
C ALA A 288 -17.88 25.07 7.48
N LEU A 289 -18.31 24.70 6.27
CA LEU A 289 -17.56 24.95 5.06
C LEU A 289 -17.48 26.47 4.84
N ASP A 290 -16.26 26.99 4.90
CA ASP A 290 -15.95 28.40 4.78
C ASP A 290 -15.08 28.60 3.55
N HIS A 291 -15.52 29.52 2.71
CA HIS A 291 -14.71 29.98 1.60
C HIS A 291 -13.79 31.14 2.04
N ALA A 292 -12.53 30.84 2.35
CA ALA A 292 -11.59 31.84 2.84
C ALA A 292 -11.30 32.94 1.78
N ARG A 293 -11.52 34.22 2.14
CA ARG A 293 -11.42 35.41 1.26
C ARG A 293 -10.05 35.61 0.60
N ASN A 294 -9.00 34.97 1.12
CA ASN A 294 -7.61 35.17 0.71
C ASN A 294 -7.01 33.94 0.01
N SER A 295 -7.81 32.90 -0.27
CA SER A 295 -7.34 31.68 -0.92
C SER A 295 -8.29 31.22 -2.04
N SER A 296 -7.76 30.44 -2.98
CA SER A 296 -8.55 29.76 -4.02
C SER A 296 -9.23 28.48 -3.51
N TYR A 297 -9.15 28.15 -2.22
CA TYR A 297 -9.66 26.92 -1.63
C TYR A 297 -10.84 27.18 -0.67
N ALA A 298 -11.65 26.16 -0.42
CA ALA A 298 -12.60 26.12 0.69
C ALA A 298 -11.99 25.30 1.83
N GLY A 299 -12.16 25.74 3.06
CA GLY A 299 -11.65 25.06 4.25
C GLY A 299 -12.75 24.88 5.29
N LEU A 300 -12.45 24.13 6.35
CA LEU A 300 -13.39 23.92 7.45
C LEU A 300 -13.05 24.83 8.62
N TYR A 301 -13.94 25.76 8.93
CA TYR A 301 -13.73 26.76 9.98
C TYR A 301 -14.86 26.69 11.00
N ARG A 302 -14.62 27.23 12.20
CA ARG A 302 -15.68 27.36 13.20
C ARG A 302 -16.79 28.23 12.60
N TYR A 303 -18.02 27.76 12.73
CA TYR A 303 -19.19 28.47 12.25
C TYR A 303 -19.40 29.72 13.10
N HIS A 304 -19.25 30.88 12.46
CA HIS A 304 -19.45 32.20 13.04
C HIS A 304 -20.62 32.93 12.37
N GLY A 305 -21.21 32.34 11.32
CA GLY A 305 -22.30 32.95 10.57
C GLY A 305 -21.84 34.04 9.62
N ASP A 306 -20.56 34.05 9.23
CA ASP A 306 -20.04 35.02 8.26
C ASP A 306 -20.57 34.74 6.85
N THR A 307 -20.58 35.75 5.98
CA THR A 307 -21.14 35.64 4.61
C THR A 307 -20.49 34.53 3.79
N ASN A 308 -19.18 34.29 3.99
CA ASN A 308 -18.40 33.22 3.37
C ASN A 308 -18.74 31.80 3.88
N GLN A 309 -19.64 31.68 4.87
CA GLN A 309 -20.17 30.42 5.41
C GLN A 309 -21.67 30.23 5.09
N GLN A 310 -22.31 31.21 4.42
CA GLN A 310 -23.74 31.22 4.12
C GLN A 310 -24.00 30.97 2.62
N TRP A 311 -24.13 29.70 2.26
CA TRP A 311 -24.46 29.24 0.92
C TRP A 311 -25.95 29.38 0.64
N LYS A 312 -26.31 29.99 -0.50
CA LYS A 312 -27.70 30.29 -0.85
C LYS A 312 -28.17 29.46 -2.05
N PRO A 313 -29.35 28.84 -1.99
CA PRO A 313 -29.94 28.17 -3.14
C PRO A 313 -30.18 29.17 -4.27
N HIS A 314 -29.71 28.82 -5.46
CA HIS A 314 -29.94 29.53 -6.69
C HIS A 314 -30.75 28.61 -7.61
N PRO A 315 -31.89 29.07 -8.16
CA PRO A 315 -32.68 28.24 -9.05
C PRO A 315 -31.81 27.81 -10.24
N PRO A 316 -31.86 26.52 -10.65
CA PRO A 316 -31.20 26.11 -11.88
C PRO A 316 -31.73 26.98 -13.02
N ARG A 317 -30.85 27.46 -13.90
CA ARG A 317 -31.33 28.02 -15.18
C ARG A 317 -32.10 26.90 -15.88
N THR A 318 -33.42 26.98 -15.90
CA THR A 318 -34.27 26.22 -16.81
C THR A 318 -34.04 26.75 -18.21
N SER A 319 -32.93 26.33 -18.80
CA SER A 319 -32.69 26.45 -20.22
C SER A 319 -31.90 25.20 -20.60
N PRO A 320 -32.56 24.13 -21.08
CA PRO A 320 -31.87 23.11 -21.85
C PRO A 320 -31.47 23.79 -23.15
N HIS A 321 -30.36 24.53 -23.14
CA HIS A 321 -29.59 24.65 -24.36
C HIS A 321 -28.88 23.33 -24.50
N PRO A 322 -29.12 22.56 -25.59
CA PRO A 322 -28.23 21.47 -25.94
C PRO A 322 -26.83 22.09 -26.06
N THR A 323 -25.95 21.82 -25.10
CA THR A 323 -24.53 22.10 -25.27
C THR A 323 -24.07 21.15 -26.36
N VAL A 324 -23.90 21.69 -27.56
CA VAL A 324 -23.34 20.94 -28.67
C VAL A 324 -21.96 20.48 -28.20
N PRO A 325 -21.68 19.16 -28.13
CA PRO A 325 -20.36 18.68 -27.74
C PRO A 325 -19.31 19.34 -28.63
N PRO A 326 -18.13 19.67 -28.10
CA PRO A 326 -17.07 20.21 -28.94
C PRO A 326 -16.83 19.28 -30.13
N ALA A 327 -16.36 19.83 -31.25
CA ALA A 327 -15.91 18.98 -32.34
C ALA A 327 -14.67 18.17 -31.92
N ALA A 328 -14.41 17.07 -32.62
CA ALA A 328 -13.24 16.24 -32.35
C ALA A 328 -11.94 17.07 -32.53
N PRO A 329 -10.92 16.89 -31.66
CA PRO A 329 -9.60 17.47 -31.86
C PRO A 329 -8.93 16.96 -33.13
N GLY A 330 -7.87 17.65 -33.55
CA GLY A 330 -7.01 17.19 -34.64
C GLY A 330 -6.26 15.89 -34.32
N GLU A 331 -5.56 15.35 -35.32
CA GLU A 331 -4.72 14.16 -35.18
C GLU A 331 -3.68 14.32 -34.06
N VAL A 332 -3.51 13.27 -33.25
CA VAL A 332 -2.50 13.23 -32.20
C VAL A 332 -1.14 12.89 -32.81
N ARG A 333 -0.17 13.79 -32.65
CA ARG A 333 1.24 13.52 -32.94
C ARG A 333 1.94 13.11 -31.65
N ALA A 334 2.44 11.88 -31.61
CA ALA A 334 3.21 11.34 -30.49
C ALA A 334 4.70 11.24 -30.85
N THR A 335 5.58 11.61 -29.94
CA THR A 335 7.04 11.54 -30.13
C THR A 335 7.71 11.10 -28.85
N ALA A 336 8.52 10.03 -28.91
CA ALA A 336 9.29 9.57 -27.76
C ALA A 336 10.31 10.64 -27.36
N LEU A 337 10.40 10.93 -26.06
CA LEU A 337 11.41 11.83 -25.50
C LEU A 337 12.54 11.02 -24.86
N THR A 338 12.17 10.00 -24.09
CA THR A 338 13.07 9.07 -23.40
C THR A 338 12.50 7.65 -23.49
N PRO A 339 13.21 6.60 -23.03
CA PRO A 339 12.63 5.27 -22.93
C PRO A 339 11.34 5.18 -22.10
N THR A 340 11.12 6.16 -21.21
CA THR A 340 9.98 6.17 -20.28
C THR A 340 9.05 7.36 -20.46
N SER A 341 9.19 8.15 -21.52
CA SER A 341 8.30 9.31 -21.72
C SER A 341 8.11 9.69 -23.18
N ALA A 342 6.96 10.30 -23.45
CA ALA A 342 6.61 10.81 -24.78
C ALA A 342 5.90 12.16 -24.70
N ARG A 343 6.12 12.99 -25.72
CA ARG A 343 5.37 14.22 -25.95
C ARG A 343 4.24 13.94 -26.92
N LEU A 344 3.04 14.35 -26.54
CA LEU A 344 1.84 14.36 -27.35
C LEU A 344 1.49 15.80 -27.71
N THR A 345 1.07 16.01 -28.95
CA THR A 345 0.53 17.30 -29.44
C THR A 345 -0.63 17.05 -30.38
N TRP A 346 -1.62 17.94 -30.37
CA TRP A 346 -2.76 17.90 -31.29
C TRP A 346 -3.21 19.33 -31.62
N ALA A 347 -4.06 19.47 -32.64
CA ALA A 347 -4.73 20.74 -32.91
C ALA A 347 -6.05 20.82 -32.12
N ALA A 348 -6.38 22.02 -31.64
CA ALA A 348 -7.73 22.28 -31.14
C ALA A 348 -8.76 22.11 -32.28
N PRO A 349 -10.03 21.77 -31.98
CA PRO A 349 -11.06 21.69 -33.00
C PRO A 349 -11.23 23.05 -33.71
N GLY A 350 -11.30 23.04 -35.04
CA GLY A 350 -11.42 24.25 -35.86
C GLY A 350 -12.83 24.85 -35.90
N GLU A 351 -13.84 24.06 -35.52
CA GLU A 351 -15.26 24.44 -35.52
C GLU A 351 -15.94 23.93 -34.24
N GLY A 352 -17.16 24.41 -33.96
CA GLY A 352 -17.96 24.01 -32.81
C GLY A 352 -17.62 24.75 -31.51
N ALA A 353 -18.17 24.25 -30.39
CA ALA A 353 -17.94 24.85 -29.08
C ALA A 353 -16.46 24.74 -28.68
N ARG A 354 -15.89 25.82 -28.14
CA ARG A 354 -14.51 25.83 -27.65
C ARG A 354 -14.35 24.81 -26.52
N PRO A 355 -13.40 23.87 -26.60
CA PRO A 355 -13.15 22.94 -25.50
C PRO A 355 -12.69 23.66 -24.23
N ALA A 356 -13.16 23.19 -23.08
CA ALA A 356 -12.65 23.59 -21.76
C ALA A 356 -11.38 22.80 -21.39
N SER A 357 -11.32 21.53 -21.81
CA SER A 357 -10.15 20.65 -21.60
C SER A 357 -10.14 19.50 -22.62
N TYR A 358 -9.14 18.63 -22.53
CA TYR A 358 -8.96 17.47 -23.40
C TYR A 358 -8.66 16.22 -22.57
N ALA A 359 -9.39 15.12 -22.78
CA ALA A 359 -9.04 13.83 -22.20
C ALA A 359 -8.07 13.09 -23.12
N VAL A 360 -6.98 12.59 -22.54
CA VAL A 360 -5.91 11.87 -23.25
C VAL A 360 -6.02 10.39 -22.93
N TYR A 361 -6.05 9.58 -23.98
CA TYR A 361 -6.18 8.12 -23.89
C TYR A 361 -4.95 7.43 -24.47
N ARG A 362 -4.51 6.36 -23.80
CA ARG A 362 -3.48 5.42 -24.26
C ARG A 362 -4.06 4.02 -24.24
N ASP A 363 -4.06 3.36 -25.40
CA ASP A 363 -4.56 1.98 -25.58
C ASP A 363 -5.99 1.76 -25.06
N GLY A 364 -6.80 2.83 -25.09
CA GLY A 364 -8.19 2.84 -24.67
C GLY A 364 -8.41 3.24 -23.20
N GLY A 365 -7.35 3.31 -22.38
CA GLY A 365 -7.42 3.84 -21.02
C GLY A 365 -7.17 5.33 -20.97
N ARG A 366 -7.92 6.07 -20.16
CA ARG A 366 -7.70 7.51 -19.94
C ARG A 366 -6.52 7.70 -19.00
N ILE A 367 -5.47 8.37 -19.46
CA ILE A 367 -4.24 8.58 -18.68
C ILE A 367 -4.11 10.00 -18.13
N ALA A 368 -4.82 10.98 -18.69
CA ALA A 368 -4.75 12.37 -18.25
C ALA A 368 -5.93 13.21 -18.72
N THR A 369 -6.03 14.40 -18.12
CA THR A 369 -6.81 15.51 -18.65
C THR A 369 -5.99 16.79 -18.62
N THR A 370 -5.99 17.54 -19.72
CA THR A 370 -5.19 18.78 -19.83
C THR A 370 -6.01 19.90 -20.47
N ALA A 371 -5.77 21.13 -20.05
CA ALA A 371 -6.36 22.31 -20.69
C ALA A 371 -5.63 22.69 -22.00
N GLY A 372 -4.36 22.29 -22.13
CA GLY A 372 -3.54 22.58 -23.29
C GLY A 372 -3.72 21.56 -24.42
N THR A 373 -3.18 21.88 -25.59
CA THR A 373 -3.14 20.96 -26.74
C THR A 373 -1.85 20.15 -26.82
N SER A 374 -1.18 19.98 -25.67
CA SER A 374 0.01 19.16 -25.50
C SER A 374 0.00 18.49 -24.14
N TYR A 375 0.58 17.31 -24.06
CA TYR A 375 0.73 16.52 -22.84
C TYR A 375 2.04 15.74 -22.91
N THR A 376 2.74 15.62 -21.78
CA THR A 376 3.89 14.72 -21.66
C THR A 376 3.44 13.48 -20.89
N ASP A 377 3.39 12.35 -21.58
CA ASP A 377 3.13 11.05 -20.97
C ASP A 377 4.43 10.53 -20.33
N ALA A 378 4.44 10.37 -19.01
CA ALA A 378 5.56 9.83 -18.24
C ALA A 378 5.42 8.33 -17.90
N GLY A 379 4.34 7.68 -18.36
CA GLY A 379 4.06 6.27 -18.07
C GLY A 379 4.40 5.32 -19.22
N VAL A 380 5.25 5.74 -20.14
CA VAL A 380 5.66 4.94 -21.31
C VAL A 380 6.66 3.88 -20.85
N GLY A 381 6.54 2.66 -21.37
CA GLY A 381 7.49 1.57 -21.10
C GLY A 381 8.51 1.41 -22.24
N PRO A 382 9.79 1.10 -21.95
CA PRO A 382 10.82 0.92 -22.97
C PRO A 382 10.43 -0.10 -24.06
N GLY A 383 10.55 0.31 -25.33
CA GLY A 383 10.21 -0.50 -26.50
C GLY A 383 8.72 -0.86 -26.63
N GLY A 384 7.84 -0.23 -25.84
CA GLY A 384 6.40 -0.39 -25.95
C GLY A 384 5.83 0.26 -27.22
N LYS A 385 4.69 -0.25 -27.67
CA LYS A 385 3.92 0.34 -28.78
C LYS A 385 2.59 0.83 -28.25
N TYR A 386 2.29 2.09 -28.49
CA TYR A 386 1.16 2.77 -27.89
C TYR A 386 0.28 3.43 -28.95
N ARG A 387 -1.03 3.38 -28.73
CA ARG A 387 -2.01 4.11 -29.53
C ARG A 387 -2.65 5.21 -28.68
N TYR A 388 -2.48 6.46 -29.11
CA TYR A 388 -3.03 7.62 -28.43
C TYR A 388 -4.27 8.16 -29.13
N ARG A 389 -5.26 8.58 -28.34
CA ARG A 389 -6.43 9.33 -28.79
C ARG A 389 -6.68 10.50 -27.85
N VAL A 390 -7.27 11.56 -28.38
CA VAL A 390 -7.67 12.72 -27.60
C VAL A 390 -9.10 13.09 -27.95
N THR A 391 -9.89 13.39 -26.93
CA THR A 391 -11.24 13.98 -27.06
C THR A 391 -11.22 15.38 -26.47
N ALA A 392 -12.15 16.22 -26.91
CA ALA A 392 -12.41 17.51 -26.31
C ALA A 392 -13.55 17.39 -25.28
N LEU A 393 -13.43 18.13 -24.19
CA LEU A 393 -14.43 18.22 -23.13
C LEU A 393 -14.95 19.66 -23.05
N SER A 394 -16.27 19.83 -23.04
CA SER A 394 -16.92 21.10 -22.71
C SER A 394 -16.86 21.38 -21.20
N ALA A 395 -17.29 22.58 -20.79
CA ALA A 395 -17.25 23.00 -19.39
C ALA A 395 -18.16 22.17 -18.46
N ASP A 396 -19.26 21.63 -18.99
CA ASP A 396 -20.14 20.66 -18.32
C ASP A 396 -19.60 19.21 -18.35
N GLY A 397 -18.49 18.99 -19.07
CA GLY A 397 -17.82 17.70 -19.22
C GLY A 397 -18.42 16.77 -20.26
N THR A 398 -19.31 17.26 -21.13
CA THR A 398 -19.71 16.52 -22.33
C THR A 398 -18.50 16.27 -23.23
N GLU A 399 -18.32 15.02 -23.67
CA GLU A 399 -17.14 14.57 -24.41
C GLU A 399 -17.42 14.46 -25.91
N SER A 400 -16.48 14.95 -26.72
CA SER A 400 -16.54 14.85 -28.17
C SER A 400 -16.29 13.43 -28.67
N ALA A 401 -16.56 13.19 -29.97
CA ALA A 401 -15.93 12.07 -30.66
C ALA A 401 -14.38 12.19 -30.58
N PRO A 402 -13.64 11.07 -30.57
CA PRO A 402 -12.18 11.10 -30.54
C PRO A 402 -11.60 11.61 -31.85
N GLY A 403 -10.52 12.40 -31.75
CA GLY A 403 -9.70 12.76 -32.90
C GLY A 403 -8.99 11.54 -33.52
N ALA A 404 -8.35 11.75 -34.67
CA ALA A 404 -7.56 10.71 -35.32
C ALA A 404 -6.42 10.24 -34.39
N ALA A 405 -6.27 8.92 -34.29
CA ALA A 405 -5.34 8.31 -33.35
C ALA A 405 -3.89 8.45 -33.83
N GLY A 406 -2.99 8.80 -32.91
CA GLY A 406 -1.55 8.72 -33.12
C GLY A 406 -1.00 7.38 -32.65
N THR A 407 0.11 6.94 -33.23
CA THR A 407 0.87 5.78 -32.74
C THR A 407 2.27 6.18 -32.31
N LEU A 408 2.80 5.49 -31.31
CA LEU A 408 4.14 5.68 -30.80
C LEU A 408 4.83 4.32 -30.68
N GLU A 409 6.07 4.23 -31.17
CA GLU A 409 7.01 3.22 -30.72
C GLU A 409 7.99 3.90 -29.78
N ALA A 410 8.03 3.46 -28.52
CA ALA A 410 8.91 4.03 -27.50
C ALA A 410 10.36 3.62 -27.75
N THR A 411 11.30 4.46 -27.30
CA THR A 411 12.73 4.11 -27.32
C THR A 411 12.94 2.80 -26.57
N ALA A 412 13.66 1.86 -27.18
CA ALA A 412 13.94 0.55 -26.59
C ALA A 412 14.81 0.68 -25.33
N CYS A 413 14.81 -0.37 -24.50
CA CYS A 413 15.77 -0.48 -23.41
C CYS A 413 17.20 -0.48 -24.00
N PRO A 414 18.16 0.28 -23.44
CA PRO A 414 19.52 0.33 -23.97
C PRO A 414 20.35 -0.93 -23.68
N VAL A 415 19.75 -1.92 -22.99
CA VAL A 415 20.32 -3.23 -22.70
C VAL A 415 19.26 -4.30 -23.01
N SER A 416 19.69 -5.52 -23.31
CA SER A 416 18.76 -6.63 -23.52
C SER A 416 17.99 -6.91 -22.23
N THR A 417 16.67 -7.06 -22.37
CA THR A 417 15.77 -7.53 -21.32
C THR A 417 15.30 -8.96 -21.58
N GLU A 418 15.88 -9.64 -22.58
CA GLU A 418 15.52 -11.02 -22.86
C GLU A 418 15.93 -11.92 -21.69
N ALA A 419 14.96 -12.69 -21.22
CA ALA A 419 15.15 -13.73 -20.25
C ALA A 419 14.32 -14.94 -20.68
N PRO A 420 14.70 -16.17 -20.27
CA PRO A 420 13.84 -17.33 -20.45
C PRO A 420 12.46 -17.02 -19.85
N ASP A 421 11.40 -17.34 -20.58
CA ASP A 421 10.05 -17.24 -20.03
C ASP A 421 9.89 -18.29 -18.93
N LEU A 422 9.96 -17.84 -17.67
CA LEU A 422 9.75 -18.67 -16.48
C LEU A 422 8.26 -18.82 -16.14
N ALA A 423 7.35 -18.26 -16.95
CA ALA A 423 5.92 -18.32 -16.68
C ALA A 423 5.37 -19.73 -16.91
N LEU A 424 4.85 -20.31 -15.82
CA LEU A 424 4.05 -21.54 -15.88
C LEU A 424 2.73 -21.28 -16.62
N PRO A 425 2.07 -22.28 -17.25
CA PRO A 425 0.79 -22.10 -17.94
C PRO A 425 -0.30 -21.52 -17.02
N ALA A 426 -1.36 -20.94 -17.59
CA ALA A 426 -2.46 -20.39 -16.77
C ALA A 426 -3.32 -21.53 -16.19
N PRO A 427 -3.70 -21.48 -14.90
CA PRO A 427 -4.61 -22.46 -14.33
C PRO A 427 -6.03 -22.26 -14.85
N VAL A 428 -6.76 -23.37 -15.03
CA VAL A 428 -8.18 -23.36 -15.42
C VAL A 428 -9.04 -23.68 -14.21
N ARG A 429 -10.10 -22.88 -13.99
CA ARG A 429 -10.99 -23.03 -12.83
C ARG A 429 -11.65 -24.41 -12.84
N GLY A 430 -11.64 -25.07 -11.68
CA GLY A 430 -12.29 -26.38 -11.49
C GLY A 430 -11.50 -27.59 -12.02
N THR A 431 -10.32 -27.39 -12.58
CA THR A 431 -9.45 -28.49 -13.05
C THR A 431 -8.16 -28.57 -12.24
N PRO A 432 -7.65 -29.78 -11.94
CA PRO A 432 -6.30 -29.95 -11.39
C PRO A 432 -5.26 -29.25 -12.27
N TYR A 433 -4.35 -28.51 -11.65
CA TYR A 433 -3.32 -27.75 -12.33
C TYR A 433 -2.00 -28.53 -12.38
N THR A 434 -1.64 -29.02 -13.58
CA THR A 434 -0.44 -29.83 -13.79
C THR A 434 0.62 -29.06 -14.55
N VAL A 435 1.86 -29.06 -14.03
CA VAL A 435 3.01 -28.38 -14.64
C VAL A 435 4.28 -29.23 -14.54
N THR A 436 5.19 -29.07 -15.50
CA THR A 436 6.55 -29.61 -15.42
C THR A 436 7.52 -28.49 -15.07
N LEU A 437 8.26 -28.67 -13.99
CA LEU A 437 9.26 -27.74 -13.47
C LEU A 437 10.67 -28.18 -13.88
N THR A 438 11.50 -27.22 -14.26
CA THR A 438 12.96 -27.38 -14.42
C THR A 438 13.67 -27.08 -13.10
N GLY A 439 14.76 -27.78 -12.74
CA GLY A 439 15.56 -27.42 -11.56
C GLY A 439 16.27 -26.08 -11.72
N HIS A 440 16.44 -25.32 -10.63
CA HIS A 440 17.30 -24.14 -10.55
C HIS A 440 18.24 -24.22 -9.33
N PRO A 441 19.38 -23.51 -9.30
CA PRO A 441 20.17 -23.38 -8.06
C PRO A 441 19.29 -22.85 -6.92
N SER A 442 19.55 -23.22 -5.67
CA SER A 442 18.78 -22.68 -4.54
C SER A 442 19.00 -21.17 -4.38
N ALA A 443 18.08 -20.47 -3.72
CA ALA A 443 18.25 -19.05 -3.43
C ALA A 443 19.53 -18.76 -2.64
N GLU A 444 19.91 -19.64 -1.71
CA GLU A 444 21.13 -19.54 -0.92
C GLU A 444 22.37 -19.72 -1.81
N ALA A 445 22.38 -20.71 -2.71
CA ALA A 445 23.46 -20.92 -3.66
C ALA A 445 23.66 -19.69 -4.56
N GLU A 446 22.56 -19.07 -4.99
CA GLU A 446 22.59 -17.87 -5.81
C GLU A 446 23.01 -16.62 -5.02
N GLN A 447 22.57 -16.50 -3.77
CA GLN A 447 23.01 -15.44 -2.85
C GLN A 447 24.52 -15.52 -2.62
N GLU A 448 25.07 -16.73 -2.43
CA GLU A 448 26.51 -16.93 -2.29
C GLU A 448 27.27 -16.64 -3.59
N ARG A 449 26.80 -17.17 -4.73
CA ARG A 449 27.45 -16.94 -6.04
C ARG A 449 27.61 -15.46 -6.35
N LEU A 450 26.58 -14.67 -6.03
CA LEU A 450 26.53 -13.24 -6.30
C LEU A 450 27.06 -12.39 -5.14
N GLY A 451 27.26 -12.98 -3.96
CA GLY A 451 27.73 -12.29 -2.75
C GLY A 451 26.70 -11.35 -2.12
N LEU A 452 25.40 -11.57 -2.33
CA LEU A 452 24.32 -10.61 -2.02
C LEU A 452 23.98 -10.53 -0.54
N ASN A 453 23.60 -9.35 -0.06
CA ASN A 453 23.04 -9.16 1.29
C ASN A 453 21.73 -9.91 1.48
N LEU A 454 20.82 -9.75 0.53
CA LEU A 454 19.47 -10.30 0.58
C LEU A 454 19.38 -11.52 -0.34
N ALA A 455 18.75 -12.60 0.15
CA ALA A 455 18.52 -13.78 -0.66
C ALA A 455 17.52 -13.47 -1.79
N PRO A 456 17.74 -13.97 -3.02
CA PRO A 456 16.79 -13.82 -4.11
C PRO A 456 15.49 -14.60 -3.82
N SER A 457 14.42 -14.28 -4.55
CA SER A 457 13.20 -15.10 -4.51
C SER A 457 13.48 -16.47 -5.08
N ASP A 458 12.88 -17.54 -4.60
CA ASP A 458 12.93 -18.87 -5.24
C ASP A 458 11.59 -19.26 -5.88
N VAL A 459 10.62 -18.35 -5.85
CA VAL A 459 9.23 -18.63 -6.17
C VAL A 459 8.97 -18.62 -7.68
N ARG A 460 8.10 -19.51 -8.13
CA ARG A 460 7.54 -19.52 -9.49
C ARG A 460 6.04 -19.32 -9.41
N PRO A 461 5.48 -18.28 -10.07
CA PRO A 461 4.06 -17.95 -9.97
C PRO A 461 3.21 -19.02 -10.64
N THR A 462 2.20 -19.51 -9.92
CA THR A 462 1.21 -20.46 -10.46
C THR A 462 -0.06 -19.78 -10.94
N GLY A 463 -0.32 -18.52 -10.53
CA GLY A 463 -1.61 -17.87 -10.72
C GLY A 463 -2.73 -18.48 -9.87
N LEU A 464 -2.41 -19.20 -8.79
CA LEU A 464 -3.38 -19.77 -7.85
C LEU A 464 -3.30 -19.08 -6.49
N HIS A 465 -4.45 -18.96 -5.84
CA HIS A 465 -4.62 -18.50 -4.47
C HIS A 465 -5.27 -19.61 -3.64
N LEU A 466 -4.70 -19.92 -2.48
CA LEU A 466 -5.33 -20.80 -1.50
C LEU A 466 -6.07 -19.96 -0.46
N PRO A 467 -7.39 -20.10 -0.29
CA PRO A 467 -8.12 -19.44 0.79
C PRO A 467 -7.57 -19.81 2.19
N PRO A 468 -7.68 -18.91 3.18
CA PRO A 468 -7.29 -19.22 4.56
C PRO A 468 -7.98 -20.48 5.09
N GLY A 469 -7.20 -21.45 5.57
CA GLY A 469 -7.70 -22.73 6.06
C GLY A 469 -8.09 -23.73 4.96
N GLY A 470 -7.95 -23.37 3.68
CA GLY A 470 -8.17 -24.26 2.54
C GLY A 470 -7.15 -25.41 2.50
N THR A 471 -7.55 -26.48 1.83
CA THR A 471 -6.74 -27.69 1.63
C THR A 471 -6.18 -27.72 0.21
N LEU A 472 -4.86 -27.87 0.09
CA LEU A 472 -4.16 -28.05 -1.17
C LEU A 472 -3.59 -29.47 -1.23
N ASN A 473 -4.00 -30.24 -2.23
CA ASN A 473 -3.43 -31.55 -2.53
C ASN A 473 -2.37 -31.40 -3.63
N VAL A 474 -1.19 -31.96 -3.39
CA VAL A 474 -0.03 -31.82 -4.28
C VAL A 474 0.50 -33.21 -4.62
N ALA A 475 0.34 -33.62 -5.88
CA ALA A 475 0.92 -34.86 -6.39
C ALA A 475 2.20 -34.55 -7.19
N VAL A 476 3.27 -35.29 -6.92
CA VAL A 476 4.60 -35.08 -7.49
C VAL A 476 5.09 -36.37 -8.14
N GLY A 477 5.51 -36.26 -9.40
CA GLY A 477 6.14 -37.37 -10.13
C GLY A 477 7.58 -37.65 -9.66
N ALA A 478 8.19 -38.71 -10.18
CA ALA A 478 9.62 -38.95 -9.95
C ALA A 478 10.46 -37.89 -10.67
N GLY A 479 11.65 -37.57 -10.14
CA GLY A 479 12.63 -36.70 -10.82
C GLY A 479 13.22 -35.58 -9.97
N ALA A 480 12.63 -35.26 -8.81
CA ALA A 480 13.22 -34.36 -7.83
C ALA A 480 13.90 -35.13 -6.69
N ALA A 481 15.07 -34.65 -6.23
CA ALA A 481 15.69 -35.14 -5.00
C ALA A 481 14.79 -34.85 -3.79
N GLN A 482 14.84 -35.70 -2.76
CA GLN A 482 14.02 -35.48 -1.57
C GLN A 482 14.37 -34.16 -0.89
N GLY A 483 13.35 -33.38 -0.52
CA GLY A 483 13.51 -32.05 0.09
C GLY A 483 13.83 -30.92 -0.90
N ALA A 484 14.01 -31.22 -2.19
CA ALA A 484 14.36 -30.23 -3.20
C ALA A 484 13.16 -29.46 -3.78
N LEU A 485 11.94 -29.94 -3.53
CA LEU A 485 10.71 -29.36 -4.04
C LEU A 485 9.83 -28.88 -2.88
N ARG A 486 9.25 -27.69 -3.02
CA ARG A 486 8.37 -27.07 -2.03
C ARG A 486 7.23 -26.31 -2.69
N VAL A 487 6.04 -26.35 -2.07
CA VAL A 487 5.03 -25.32 -2.27
C VAL A 487 5.34 -24.14 -1.36
N ARG A 488 5.22 -22.93 -1.88
CA ARG A 488 5.36 -21.68 -1.16
C ARG A 488 3.97 -21.03 -1.09
N ILE A 489 3.47 -20.76 0.11
CA ILE A 489 2.14 -20.13 0.31
C ILE A 489 2.34 -18.77 0.98
N GLY A 490 1.83 -17.73 0.33
CA GLY A 490 2.14 -16.33 0.63
C GLY A 490 3.20 -15.76 -0.32
N PRO A 491 3.52 -14.46 -0.29
CA PRO A 491 3.12 -13.46 0.69
C PRO A 491 1.79 -12.82 0.32
N PRO A 492 0.85 -12.80 1.26
CA PRO A 492 0.13 -11.56 1.49
C PRO A 492 0.16 -11.25 2.99
N VAL A 493 0.96 -10.26 3.39
CA VAL A 493 1.53 -10.23 4.75
C VAL A 493 1.29 -8.94 5.51
N ALA A 494 0.88 -9.12 6.76
CA ALA A 494 1.20 -8.27 7.89
C ALA A 494 2.62 -8.59 8.45
N TRP A 495 3.24 -7.60 9.07
CA TRP A 495 4.58 -7.61 9.68
C TRP A 495 4.66 -8.41 11.00
N PRO A 496 5.81 -9.04 11.36
CA PRO A 496 7.11 -9.06 10.68
C PRO A 496 7.05 -9.85 9.37
N ALA A 497 7.54 -9.21 8.30
CA ALA A 497 7.58 -9.64 6.90
C ALA A 497 8.02 -11.11 6.72
N PRO A 498 7.09 -12.09 6.79
CA PRO A 498 7.46 -13.47 6.54
C PRO A 498 7.59 -13.66 5.03
N VAL A 499 8.67 -14.29 4.60
CA VAL A 499 8.74 -14.88 3.26
C VAL A 499 7.59 -15.87 3.07
N ALA A 500 7.26 -16.18 1.82
CA ALA A 500 6.31 -17.22 1.49
C ALA A 500 6.62 -18.51 2.26
N ARG A 501 5.62 -19.03 2.98
CA ARG A 501 5.77 -20.18 3.87
C ARG A 501 6.05 -21.42 3.04
N ALA A 502 7.15 -22.10 3.33
CA ALA A 502 7.56 -23.30 2.63
C ALA A 502 6.88 -24.54 3.21
N HIS A 503 6.32 -25.34 2.32
CA HIS A 503 5.75 -26.66 2.58
C HIS A 503 6.53 -27.68 1.74
N PRO A 504 7.47 -28.43 2.34
CA PRO A 504 8.27 -29.44 1.64
C PRO A 504 7.39 -30.53 1.02
N LEU A 505 7.79 -31.04 -0.15
CA LEU A 505 7.08 -32.10 -0.86
C LEU A 505 7.91 -33.38 -0.93
N THR A 506 7.22 -34.51 -0.96
CA THR A 506 7.80 -35.83 -1.23
C THR A 506 7.82 -36.11 -2.73
N SER A 507 8.91 -36.69 -3.24
CA SER A 507 9.09 -37.01 -4.65
C SER A 507 9.57 -38.46 -4.84
N PRO A 508 8.83 -39.33 -5.55
CA PRO A 508 7.42 -39.17 -5.94
C PRO A 508 6.51 -39.26 -4.71
N GLY A 509 5.31 -38.68 -4.78
CA GLY A 509 4.34 -38.80 -3.69
C GLY A 509 3.21 -37.79 -3.78
N THR A 510 2.28 -37.90 -2.83
CA THR A 510 1.20 -36.92 -2.63
C THR A 510 1.34 -36.31 -1.25
N THR A 511 1.27 -34.99 -1.17
CA THR A 511 1.26 -34.22 0.09
C THR A 511 -0.04 -33.43 0.16
N GLN A 512 -0.74 -33.50 1.30
CA GLN A 512 -1.87 -32.64 1.59
C GLN A 512 -1.41 -31.52 2.53
N ILE A 513 -1.68 -30.27 2.14
CA ILE A 513 -1.28 -29.07 2.86
C ILE A 513 -2.53 -28.33 3.31
N THR A 514 -2.56 -27.92 4.56
CA THR A 514 -3.55 -26.96 5.08
C THR A 514 -2.80 -25.76 5.63
N ASP A 515 -3.05 -24.57 5.08
CA ASP A 515 -2.42 -23.33 5.53
C ASP A 515 -3.47 -22.40 6.13
N ARG A 516 -3.38 -22.15 7.44
CA ARG A 516 -4.38 -21.36 8.17
C ARG A 516 -4.53 -19.94 7.65
N ARG A 517 -3.48 -19.37 7.04
CA ARG A 517 -3.46 -17.99 6.54
C ARG A 517 -3.76 -17.92 5.04
N GLY A 518 -3.52 -18.99 4.29
CA GLY A 518 -3.70 -19.00 2.84
C GLY A 518 -2.79 -18.00 2.12
N GLY A 519 -3.15 -17.64 0.89
CA GLY A 519 -2.45 -16.68 0.06
C GLY A 519 -2.04 -17.25 -1.29
N MET A 520 -1.25 -16.46 -2.03
CA MET A 520 -0.73 -16.87 -3.33
C MET A 520 0.10 -18.14 -3.23
N VAL A 521 -0.10 -19.06 -4.18
CA VAL A 521 0.57 -20.35 -4.25
C VAL A 521 1.69 -20.26 -5.29
N TYR A 522 2.90 -20.63 -4.88
CA TYR A 522 4.07 -20.70 -5.73
C TYR A 522 4.75 -22.06 -5.62
N LEU A 523 5.58 -22.37 -6.62
CA LEU A 523 6.40 -23.58 -6.64
C LEU A 523 7.88 -23.19 -6.60
N ALA A 524 8.69 -23.94 -5.87
CA ALA A 524 10.15 -23.82 -5.93
C ALA A 524 10.78 -25.21 -6.05
N PHE A 525 11.77 -25.33 -6.95
CA PHE A 525 12.46 -26.58 -7.26
C PHE A 525 13.97 -26.33 -7.37
N ASP A 526 14.68 -26.75 -6.34
CA ASP A 526 16.12 -26.65 -6.26
C ASP A 526 16.76 -27.87 -6.97
N GLY A 527 17.66 -27.65 -7.91
CA GLY A 527 18.27 -28.73 -8.69
C GLY A 527 19.02 -28.23 -9.92
N PRO A 528 19.75 -29.11 -10.62
CA PRO A 528 20.42 -28.73 -11.86
C PRO A 528 19.40 -28.40 -12.96
N ASP A 529 19.79 -27.56 -13.92
CA ASP A 529 18.95 -27.16 -15.06
C ASP A 529 18.54 -28.34 -15.97
N SER A 530 19.11 -29.53 -15.79
CA SER A 530 18.72 -30.78 -16.43
C SER A 530 17.60 -31.54 -15.71
N ALA A 531 17.35 -31.25 -14.43
CA ALA A 531 16.32 -31.93 -13.64
C ALA A 531 14.92 -31.48 -14.06
N ARG A 532 13.97 -32.43 -14.16
CA ARG A 532 12.57 -32.16 -14.50
C ARG A 532 11.67 -32.89 -13.51
N VAL A 533 10.61 -32.24 -13.06
CA VAL A 533 9.59 -32.87 -12.20
C VAL A 533 8.20 -32.38 -12.56
N THR A 534 7.23 -33.29 -12.63
CA THR A 534 5.83 -32.95 -12.86
C THR A 534 5.11 -32.81 -11.52
N VAL A 535 4.38 -31.71 -11.35
CA VAL A 535 3.60 -31.37 -10.16
C VAL A 535 2.15 -31.13 -10.55
N THR A 536 1.22 -31.73 -9.83
CA THR A 536 -0.23 -31.51 -9.98
C THR A 536 -0.80 -30.95 -8.69
N LEU A 537 -1.41 -29.77 -8.77
CA LEU A 537 -2.09 -29.08 -7.67
C LEU A 537 -3.61 -29.24 -7.81
N SER A 538 -4.30 -29.58 -6.72
CA SER A 538 -5.76 -29.65 -6.65
C SER A 538 -6.28 -29.34 -5.24
N GLY A 539 -7.59 -29.29 -5.05
CA GLY A 539 -8.22 -28.91 -3.77
C GLY A 539 -8.87 -27.53 -3.87
N ASP A 540 -8.76 -26.73 -2.80
CA ASP A 540 -9.48 -25.46 -2.63
C ASP A 540 -8.76 -24.26 -3.27
N ALA A 541 -7.65 -24.48 -3.99
CA ALA A 541 -6.92 -23.41 -4.65
C ALA A 541 -7.67 -22.90 -5.89
N GLU A 542 -7.74 -21.58 -6.03
CA GLU A 542 -8.50 -20.92 -7.08
C GLU A 542 -7.61 -20.05 -7.99
N PRO A 543 -7.90 -19.98 -9.30
CA PRO A 543 -7.23 -19.03 -10.19
C PRO A 543 -7.41 -17.57 -9.78
N VAL A 544 -6.37 -16.77 -9.94
CA VAL A 544 -6.40 -15.30 -9.81
C VAL A 544 -6.25 -14.62 -11.17
N PRO A 545 -6.66 -13.34 -11.33
CA PRO A 545 -6.32 -12.55 -12.51
C PRO A 545 -4.80 -12.44 -12.70
N VAL A 546 -4.29 -12.71 -13.90
CA VAL A 546 -2.85 -12.65 -14.19
C VAL A 546 -2.57 -11.91 -15.51
N PHE A 547 -1.90 -10.77 -15.41
CA PHE A 547 -1.34 -10.10 -16.57
C PHE A 547 0.02 -10.68 -16.93
N ARG A 548 0.22 -11.12 -18.18
CA ARG A 548 1.50 -11.63 -18.68
C ARG A 548 2.04 -10.73 -19.79
N LEU A 549 3.23 -10.19 -19.61
CA LEU A 549 3.86 -9.31 -20.59
C LEU A 549 3.95 -9.99 -21.97
N GLY A 550 3.42 -9.33 -23.00
CA GLY A 550 3.43 -9.83 -24.37
C GLY A 550 2.38 -10.92 -24.68
N ARG A 551 1.55 -11.32 -23.70
CA ARG A 551 0.49 -12.33 -23.90
C ARG A 551 -0.90 -11.82 -23.54
N THR A 552 -1.05 -11.15 -22.40
CA THR A 552 -2.33 -10.61 -21.94
C THR A 552 -2.56 -9.23 -22.55
N THR A 553 -3.71 -9.02 -23.19
CA THR A 553 -4.12 -7.70 -23.68
C THR A 553 -4.75 -6.87 -22.55
N ALA A 554 -4.73 -5.53 -22.67
CA ALA A 554 -5.38 -4.65 -21.69
C ALA A 554 -6.90 -4.90 -21.54
N ALA A 555 -7.57 -5.35 -22.62
CA ALA A 555 -8.98 -5.72 -22.55
C ALA A 555 -9.20 -7.03 -21.76
N GLN A 556 -8.38 -8.06 -22.01
CA GLN A 556 -8.44 -9.31 -21.24
C GLN A 556 -8.14 -9.08 -19.76
N TRP A 557 -7.14 -8.26 -19.45
CA TRP A 557 -6.79 -7.90 -18.09
C TRP A 557 -7.97 -7.30 -17.31
N ARG A 558 -8.62 -6.30 -17.88
CA ARG A 558 -9.80 -5.67 -17.28
C ARG A 558 -10.96 -6.66 -17.12
N ALA A 559 -11.17 -7.53 -18.10
CA ALA A 559 -12.19 -8.56 -18.02
C ALA A 559 -11.91 -9.58 -16.90
N GLU A 560 -10.66 -10.03 -16.76
CA GLU A 560 -10.25 -10.94 -15.68
C GLU A 560 -10.40 -10.30 -14.29
N LEU A 561 -9.98 -9.05 -14.13
CA LEU A 561 -10.15 -8.31 -12.88
C LEU A 561 -11.63 -8.12 -12.50
N ALA A 562 -12.49 -7.86 -13.48
CA ALA A 562 -13.93 -7.69 -13.26
C ALA A 562 -14.64 -9.02 -12.93
N ALA A 563 -14.20 -10.13 -13.52
CA ALA A 563 -14.78 -11.45 -13.30
C ALA A 563 -14.23 -12.17 -12.04
N GLY A 564 -13.02 -11.81 -11.60
CA GLY A 564 -12.31 -12.50 -10.52
C GLY A 564 -12.87 -12.21 -9.12
N THR A 565 -13.02 -13.26 -8.31
CA THR A 565 -13.39 -13.14 -6.89
C THR A 565 -12.19 -13.22 -5.94
N SER A 566 -10.99 -13.57 -6.45
CA SER A 566 -9.76 -13.72 -5.65
C SER A 566 -9.23 -12.42 -5.06
N ARG A 567 -8.77 -12.44 -3.80
CA ARG A 567 -8.23 -11.24 -3.12
C ARG A 567 -7.05 -10.58 -3.84
N TYR A 568 -6.32 -11.32 -4.66
CA TYR A 568 -5.08 -10.85 -5.31
C TYR A 568 -5.19 -10.89 -6.84
N ALA A 569 -4.24 -10.21 -7.45
CA ALA A 569 -3.92 -10.31 -8.87
C ALA A 569 -2.40 -10.25 -9.06
N GLU A 570 -1.90 -10.82 -10.17
CA GLU A 570 -0.45 -10.83 -10.46
C GLU A 570 -0.13 -10.22 -11.82
N LEU A 571 1.02 -9.56 -11.90
CA LEU A 571 1.65 -9.14 -13.15
C LEU A 571 2.97 -9.91 -13.31
N THR A 572 3.17 -10.58 -14.44
CA THR A 572 4.36 -11.39 -14.68
C THR A 572 5.07 -10.98 -15.97
N GLY A 573 6.38 -10.78 -15.84
CA GLY A 573 7.36 -10.61 -16.92
C GLY A 573 8.33 -11.78 -16.97
N GLY A 574 9.40 -11.65 -17.75
CA GLY A 574 10.42 -12.70 -17.87
C GLY A 574 11.14 -12.97 -16.55
N ARG A 575 11.50 -11.91 -15.81
CA ARG A 575 12.14 -11.99 -14.49
C ARG A 575 11.51 -11.03 -13.47
N THR A 576 10.26 -10.65 -13.69
CA THR A 576 9.51 -9.73 -12.82
C THR A 576 8.22 -10.40 -12.39
N LEU A 577 7.94 -10.36 -11.09
CA LEU A 577 6.69 -10.80 -10.51
C LEU A 577 6.16 -9.67 -9.62
N VAL A 578 4.96 -9.19 -9.92
CA VAL A 578 4.25 -8.22 -9.08
C VAL A 578 3.01 -8.90 -8.52
N THR A 579 2.84 -8.87 -7.20
CA THR A 579 1.64 -9.34 -6.51
C THR A 579 0.95 -8.15 -5.87
N LEU A 580 -0.27 -7.87 -6.33
CA LEU A 580 -1.11 -6.78 -5.85
C LEU A 580 -2.38 -7.36 -5.22
N SER A 581 -3.04 -6.59 -4.35
CA SER A 581 -4.46 -6.79 -4.12
C SER A 581 -5.22 -6.62 -5.43
N ARG A 582 -6.32 -7.37 -5.61
CA ARG A 582 -7.18 -7.21 -6.79
C ARG A 582 -7.73 -5.80 -6.88
N GLU A 583 -7.97 -5.17 -5.73
CA GLU A 583 -8.44 -3.80 -5.66
C GLU A 583 -7.42 -2.84 -6.27
N THR A 584 -6.17 -2.83 -5.79
CA THR A 584 -5.09 -2.00 -6.35
C THR A 584 -4.86 -2.29 -7.83
N ALA A 585 -4.89 -3.55 -8.24
CA ALA A 585 -4.79 -3.93 -9.65
C ALA A 585 -5.94 -3.37 -10.50
N ALA A 586 -7.17 -3.43 -10.00
CA ALA A 586 -8.34 -2.83 -10.64
C ALA A 586 -8.23 -1.30 -10.69
N ARG A 587 -7.64 -0.68 -9.66
CA ARG A 587 -7.45 0.77 -9.61
C ARG A 587 -6.58 1.29 -10.74
N HIS A 588 -5.54 0.55 -11.06
CA HIS A 588 -4.56 0.90 -12.08
C HIS A 588 -4.74 0.09 -13.37
N ALA A 589 -5.91 -0.52 -13.59
CA ALA A 589 -6.13 -1.39 -14.76
C ALA A 589 -5.97 -0.64 -16.10
N GLU A 590 -6.26 0.66 -16.11
CA GLU A 590 -6.11 1.54 -17.28
C GLU A 590 -4.70 2.14 -17.42
N ALA A 591 -3.82 1.97 -16.44
CA ALA A 591 -2.46 2.52 -16.47
C ALA A 591 -1.53 1.75 -17.44
N GLY A 592 -1.96 0.60 -17.94
CA GLY A 592 -1.16 -0.23 -18.86
C GLY A 592 -0.09 -1.05 -18.12
N PRO A 593 -0.43 -2.26 -17.62
CA PRO A 593 0.52 -3.13 -16.94
C PRO A 593 1.72 -3.55 -17.82
N ASP A 594 1.58 -3.51 -19.15
CA ASP A 594 2.67 -3.80 -20.07
C ASP A 594 3.80 -2.75 -19.96
N ALA A 595 3.44 -1.47 -19.83
CA ALA A 595 4.39 -0.38 -19.72
C ALA A 595 5.18 -0.52 -18.42
N LEU A 596 4.49 -0.82 -17.33
CA LEU A 596 5.10 -1.08 -16.03
C LEU A 596 6.08 -2.27 -16.10
N LEU A 597 5.64 -3.42 -16.61
CA LEU A 597 6.52 -4.59 -16.67
C LEU A 597 7.74 -4.36 -17.57
N ARG A 598 7.59 -3.65 -18.70
CA ARG A 598 8.73 -3.24 -19.54
C ARG A 598 9.70 -2.33 -18.79
N HIS A 599 9.17 -1.39 -18.02
CA HIS A 599 9.96 -0.49 -17.18
C HIS A 599 10.76 -1.26 -16.12
N LEU A 600 10.10 -2.16 -15.38
CA LEU A 600 10.74 -2.97 -14.34
C LEU A 600 11.79 -3.93 -14.90
N GLU A 601 11.51 -4.59 -16.03
CA GLU A 601 12.48 -5.46 -16.71
C GLU A 601 13.71 -4.69 -17.21
N CYS A 602 13.50 -3.49 -17.77
CA CYS A 602 14.60 -2.64 -18.22
C CYS A 602 15.42 -2.10 -17.05
N ALA A 603 14.77 -1.61 -15.99
CA ALA A 603 15.45 -1.18 -14.76
C ALA A 603 16.28 -2.33 -14.19
N ARG A 604 15.71 -3.55 -14.11
CA ARG A 604 16.43 -4.74 -13.67
C ARG A 604 17.68 -5.02 -14.50
N ALA A 605 17.56 -5.00 -15.82
CA ALA A 605 18.66 -5.27 -16.74
C ALA A 605 19.78 -4.20 -16.64
N LEU A 606 19.41 -2.95 -16.38
CA LEU A 606 20.36 -1.87 -16.13
C LEU A 606 21.11 -2.07 -14.82
N GLU A 607 20.44 -2.54 -13.78
CA GLU A 607 21.08 -2.90 -12.52
C GLU A 607 21.95 -4.17 -12.64
N ASP A 608 21.54 -5.15 -13.45
CA ASP A 608 22.40 -6.29 -13.84
C ASP A 608 23.71 -5.80 -14.43
N ARG A 609 23.64 -4.87 -15.38
CA ARG A 609 24.82 -4.26 -15.98
C ARG A 609 25.66 -3.50 -14.96
N ALA A 610 25.05 -2.68 -14.11
CA ALA A 610 25.75 -1.94 -13.05
C ALA A 610 26.42 -2.85 -12.01
N ALA A 611 25.86 -4.05 -11.79
CA ALA A 611 26.43 -5.10 -10.96
C ALA A 611 27.49 -5.96 -11.70
N GLY A 612 27.79 -5.67 -12.97
CA GLY A 612 28.73 -6.44 -13.80
C GLY A 612 28.23 -7.84 -14.15
N LEU A 613 26.91 -8.05 -14.22
CA LEU A 613 26.29 -9.30 -14.64
C LEU A 613 25.94 -9.25 -16.12
N ASP A 614 26.92 -9.57 -16.96
CA ASP A 614 26.84 -9.50 -18.42
C ASP A 614 26.62 -10.86 -19.10
N GLY A 615 26.60 -11.96 -18.33
CA GLY A 615 26.46 -13.30 -18.88
C GLY A 615 27.72 -13.88 -19.54
N SER A 616 28.88 -13.20 -19.42
CA SER A 616 30.13 -13.67 -20.04
C SER A 616 30.64 -15.00 -19.47
N THR A 617 30.32 -15.31 -18.22
CA THR A 617 30.59 -16.58 -17.54
C THR A 617 29.41 -16.95 -16.64
N PRO A 618 29.27 -18.21 -16.18
CA PRO A 618 28.26 -18.57 -15.18
C PRO A 618 28.37 -17.75 -13.88
N GLN A 619 29.57 -17.30 -13.50
CA GLN A 619 29.78 -16.43 -12.34
C GLN A 619 29.31 -14.98 -12.58
N HIS A 620 29.19 -14.55 -13.83
CA HIS A 620 28.73 -13.22 -14.21
C HIS A 620 27.36 -13.26 -14.90
N ALA A 621 26.68 -14.40 -14.85
CA ALA A 621 25.30 -14.51 -15.31
C ALA A 621 24.37 -13.71 -14.40
N PRO A 622 23.41 -12.96 -14.98
CA PRO A 622 22.27 -12.41 -14.26
C PRO A 622 21.59 -13.45 -13.37
N GLY A 623 20.98 -12.99 -12.27
CA GLY A 623 20.26 -13.88 -11.37
C GLY A 623 19.10 -14.60 -12.08
N VAL A 624 18.96 -15.91 -11.83
CA VAL A 624 17.94 -16.76 -12.51
C VAL A 624 16.51 -16.53 -12.01
N PHE A 625 16.35 -15.97 -10.82
CA PHE A 625 15.06 -15.85 -10.16
C PHE A 625 14.33 -14.53 -10.43
N PRO A 626 12.99 -14.50 -10.35
CA PRO A 626 12.24 -13.26 -10.50
C PRO A 626 12.48 -12.31 -9.32
N TYR A 627 12.37 -11.02 -9.60
CA TYR A 627 12.24 -10.01 -8.57
C TYR A 627 10.77 -9.90 -8.22
N HIS A 628 10.46 -10.09 -6.94
CA HIS A 628 9.10 -10.14 -6.44
C HIS A 628 8.74 -8.83 -5.76
N TYR A 629 7.88 -8.04 -6.41
CA TYR A 629 7.32 -6.79 -5.92
C TYR A 629 5.95 -7.10 -5.31
N VAL A 630 5.72 -6.70 -4.06
CA VAL A 630 4.54 -7.11 -3.29
C VAL A 630 3.88 -5.90 -2.64
N GLU A 631 2.59 -5.75 -2.85
CA GLU A 631 1.78 -4.83 -2.03
C GLU A 631 1.63 -5.39 -0.60
N VAL A 632 1.93 -4.57 0.42
CA VAL A 632 1.92 -4.97 1.84
C VAL A 632 1.02 -4.08 2.71
N GLU A 633 0.45 -4.65 3.76
CA GLU A 633 -0.64 -4.04 4.54
C GLU A 633 -0.20 -3.14 5.72
N ARG A 634 1.08 -3.13 6.16
CA ARG A 634 1.51 -2.38 7.38
C ARG A 634 2.83 -1.60 7.29
N ARG A 635 2.83 -0.46 8.01
CA ARG A 635 3.73 0.72 8.01
C ARG A 635 5.12 0.55 8.66
N ILE A 636 6.16 0.34 7.84
CA ILE A 636 7.53 0.80 8.14
C ILE A 636 8.13 1.40 6.87
N GLY A 637 8.37 2.71 6.83
CA GLY A 637 8.87 3.40 5.64
C GLY A 637 7.84 3.47 4.50
N SER A 638 8.23 3.90 3.30
CA SER A 638 7.34 3.88 2.12
C SER A 638 7.44 2.55 1.37
N ALA A 639 8.62 1.97 1.26
CA ALA A 639 8.89 0.66 0.68
C ALA A 639 10.08 0.01 1.42
N PHE A 640 10.33 -1.27 1.17
CA PHE A 640 11.50 -1.96 1.71
C PHE A 640 11.92 -3.15 0.83
N ALA A 641 13.19 -3.56 0.94
CA ALA A 641 13.72 -4.79 0.41
C ALA A 641 14.06 -5.78 1.55
N ALA A 642 13.60 -7.02 1.43
CA ALA A 642 13.90 -8.10 2.38
C ALA A 642 14.46 -9.32 1.63
N ASP A 643 14.66 -10.45 2.31
CA ASP A 643 14.87 -11.71 1.59
C ASP A 643 13.66 -12.04 0.71
N ALA A 644 13.92 -12.62 -0.46
CA ALA A 644 12.96 -13.01 -1.49
C ALA A 644 12.19 -11.87 -2.21
N TYR A 645 11.70 -10.84 -1.50
CA TYR A 645 10.77 -9.86 -2.10
C TYR A 645 11.05 -8.41 -1.69
N MET A 646 10.33 -7.47 -2.32
CA MET A 646 10.28 -6.05 -2.00
C MET A 646 8.84 -5.67 -1.65
N GLY A 647 8.64 -4.97 -0.54
CA GLY A 647 7.32 -4.57 -0.05
C GLY A 647 7.01 -3.11 -0.38
N PHE A 648 5.81 -2.86 -0.89
CA PHE A 648 5.28 -1.54 -1.24
C PHE A 648 3.94 -1.33 -0.52
N GLN A 649 3.85 -0.25 0.25
CA GLN A 649 2.69 0.07 1.08
C GLN A 649 1.64 0.87 0.31
N TYR A 650 0.52 1.19 0.93
CA TYR A 650 -0.59 1.92 0.29
C TYR A 650 -0.21 3.17 -0.52
N ASP A 651 0.75 3.98 -0.05
CA ASP A 651 1.20 5.18 -0.77
C ASP A 651 2.26 4.89 -1.85
N SER A 652 2.89 3.71 -1.82
CA SER A 652 3.91 3.28 -2.79
C SER A 652 3.48 2.10 -3.67
N SER A 653 2.33 1.49 -3.42
CA SER A 653 1.76 0.43 -4.26
C SER A 653 1.43 0.92 -5.66
N PRO A 654 1.06 2.20 -5.89
CA PRO A 654 0.99 2.73 -7.24
C PRO A 654 2.34 2.66 -8.00
N TRP A 655 3.48 2.71 -7.32
CA TRP A 655 4.80 2.63 -7.98
C TRP A 655 5.05 1.26 -8.64
N ILE A 656 4.33 0.23 -8.20
CA ILE A 656 4.37 -1.13 -8.75
C ILE A 656 3.06 -1.50 -9.44
N ALA A 657 2.19 -0.54 -9.73
CA ALA A 657 0.93 -0.74 -10.45
C ALA A 657 0.79 0.19 -11.67
N ASP A 658 1.50 1.31 -11.68
CA ASP A 658 1.48 2.34 -12.71
C ASP A 658 2.90 2.75 -13.09
N SER A 659 3.25 2.59 -14.38
CA SER A 659 4.57 2.93 -14.89
C SER A 659 4.92 4.41 -14.73
N ALA A 660 3.93 5.32 -14.71
CA ALA A 660 4.18 6.75 -14.51
C ALA A 660 4.71 7.06 -13.10
N GLN A 661 4.48 6.14 -12.16
CA GLN A 661 4.86 6.26 -10.75
C GLN A 661 6.03 5.35 -10.38
N ALA A 662 6.49 4.50 -11.31
CA ALA A 662 7.62 3.59 -11.13
C ALA A 662 8.98 4.34 -11.15
N GLY A 663 9.20 5.22 -10.17
CA GLY A 663 10.38 6.07 -10.10
C GLY A 663 11.49 5.56 -9.18
N TRP A 664 12.27 6.51 -8.65
CA TRP A 664 13.43 6.28 -7.78
C TRP A 664 13.18 5.26 -6.66
N GLY A 665 12.02 5.31 -6.00
CA GLY A 665 11.70 4.40 -4.89
C GLY A 665 11.74 2.93 -5.30
N VAL A 666 11.27 2.59 -6.51
CA VAL A 666 11.30 1.21 -7.00
C VAL A 666 12.73 0.76 -7.30
N TRP A 667 13.51 1.61 -7.99
CA TRP A 667 14.90 1.30 -8.32
C TRP A 667 15.79 1.26 -7.07
N HIS A 668 15.43 1.98 -6.02
CA HIS A 668 16.10 1.92 -4.74
C HIS A 668 15.90 0.55 -4.08
N GLU A 669 14.65 0.09 -3.92
CA GLU A 669 14.40 -1.24 -3.35
C GLU A 669 14.99 -2.36 -4.21
N GLN A 670 14.98 -2.15 -5.53
CA GLN A 670 15.59 -3.07 -6.48
C GLN A 670 17.11 -3.15 -6.29
N GLY A 671 17.79 -2.01 -6.16
CA GLY A 671 19.23 -1.94 -5.95
C GLY A 671 19.70 -2.63 -4.66
N HIS A 672 18.87 -2.70 -3.61
CA HIS A 672 19.20 -3.46 -2.40
C HIS A 672 19.44 -4.96 -2.71
N LYS A 673 18.79 -5.50 -3.76
CA LYS A 673 18.99 -6.87 -4.26
C LYS A 673 20.32 -7.08 -4.99
N ARG A 674 21.15 -6.04 -5.12
CA ARG A 674 22.48 -6.08 -5.76
C ARG A 674 23.63 -5.80 -4.80
N GLN A 675 23.33 -5.31 -3.59
CA GLN A 675 24.39 -4.94 -2.65
C GLN A 675 25.13 -6.18 -2.17
N GLN A 676 26.46 -6.13 -2.24
CA GLN A 676 27.32 -7.25 -1.90
C GLN A 676 27.84 -7.13 -0.46
N ARG A 677 27.67 -8.21 0.32
CA ARG A 677 28.00 -8.30 1.75
C ARG A 677 29.42 -7.87 2.08
N ALA A 678 30.36 -8.20 1.21
CA ALA A 678 31.79 -8.07 1.48
C ALA A 678 32.28 -6.61 1.51
N VAL A 679 31.54 -5.66 0.92
CA VAL A 679 31.96 -4.25 0.75
C VAL A 679 30.91 -3.22 1.16
N GLN A 680 29.92 -3.63 1.95
CA GLN A 680 28.88 -2.73 2.43
C GLN A 680 29.05 -2.46 3.94
N PRO A 681 29.71 -1.35 4.32
CA PRO A 681 29.55 -0.77 5.66
C PRO A 681 28.09 -0.44 5.93
N SER A 682 27.65 -0.56 7.19
CA SER A 682 26.26 -0.25 7.59
C SER A 682 25.84 1.18 7.25
N ALA A 683 26.77 2.15 7.35
CA ALA A 683 26.53 3.53 6.97
C ALA A 683 26.30 3.75 5.45
N LEU A 684 26.56 2.73 4.63
CA LEU A 684 26.34 2.74 3.19
C LEU A 684 25.14 1.88 2.75
N THR A 685 24.37 1.27 3.66
CA THR A 685 23.19 0.47 3.29
C THR A 685 22.21 1.28 2.44
N GLU A 686 21.79 2.45 2.90
CA GLU A 686 20.87 3.36 2.19
C GLU A 686 21.56 4.28 1.17
N VAL A 687 22.87 4.11 0.95
CA VAL A 687 23.69 4.97 0.09
C VAL A 687 24.14 4.22 -1.16
N SER A 688 24.87 3.12 -0.98
CA SER A 688 25.45 2.34 -2.08
C SER A 688 24.40 1.73 -3.02
N VAL A 689 23.19 1.49 -2.50
CA VAL A 689 22.01 1.09 -3.27
C VAL A 689 21.72 2.07 -4.42
N ASN A 690 21.95 3.36 -4.20
CA ASN A 690 21.64 4.39 -5.18
C ASN A 690 22.67 4.49 -6.31
N VAL A 691 23.78 3.74 -6.27
CA VAL A 691 24.64 3.55 -7.45
C VAL A 691 23.85 2.87 -8.58
N PHE A 692 23.02 1.88 -8.22
CA PHE A 692 22.13 1.19 -9.14
C PHE A 692 20.99 2.11 -9.62
N SER A 693 20.37 2.84 -8.69
CA SER A 693 19.29 3.79 -9.02
C SER A 693 19.76 4.93 -9.93
N LEU A 694 20.97 5.47 -9.72
CA LEU A 694 21.58 6.45 -10.62
C LEU A 694 21.86 5.88 -12.02
N ALA A 695 22.27 4.61 -12.11
CA ALA A 695 22.49 3.95 -13.40
C ALA A 695 21.17 3.85 -14.20
N VAL A 696 20.06 3.49 -13.52
CA VAL A 696 18.72 3.47 -14.12
C VAL A 696 18.29 4.89 -14.52
N GLN A 697 18.42 5.86 -13.62
CA GLN A 697 18.06 7.27 -13.86
C GLN A 697 18.77 7.83 -15.11
N LYS A 698 20.08 7.59 -15.21
CA LYS A 698 20.91 8.01 -16.35
C LYS A 698 20.45 7.34 -17.65
N ALA A 699 20.22 6.03 -17.64
CA ALA A 699 19.80 5.28 -18.82
C ALA A 699 18.40 5.68 -19.32
N PHE A 700 17.51 6.10 -18.42
CA PHE A 700 16.21 6.68 -18.75
C PHE A 700 16.28 8.17 -19.13
N GLN A 701 17.49 8.71 -19.27
CA GLN A 701 17.75 10.09 -19.66
C GLN A 701 17.08 11.12 -18.73
N GLN A 702 16.94 10.76 -17.46
CA GLN A 702 16.45 11.66 -16.43
C GLN A 702 17.62 12.45 -15.84
N ARG A 703 17.36 13.71 -15.49
CA ARG A 703 18.38 14.54 -14.83
C ARG A 703 18.73 13.96 -13.47
N SER A 704 20.03 13.91 -13.17
CA SER A 704 20.53 13.37 -11.91
C SER A 704 19.91 14.04 -10.69
N ARG A 705 19.48 13.23 -9.73
CA ARG A 705 18.92 13.72 -8.46
C ARG A 705 19.95 14.54 -7.66
N LEU A 706 21.23 14.20 -7.76
CA LEU A 706 22.32 14.92 -7.11
C LEU A 706 22.48 16.36 -7.64
N VAL A 707 22.08 16.59 -8.89
CA VAL A 707 22.10 17.91 -9.54
C VAL A 707 20.81 18.68 -9.28
N THR A 708 19.65 18.03 -9.34
CA THR A 708 18.36 18.71 -9.12
C THR A 708 18.14 19.15 -7.67
N GLU A 709 18.72 18.44 -6.69
CA GLU A 709 18.58 18.73 -5.26
C GLU A 709 19.85 19.38 -4.65
N PRO A 710 20.48 20.34 -5.34
CA PRO A 710 21.87 20.83 -5.16
C PRO A 710 22.76 20.06 -4.15
N VAL A 711 22.92 18.74 -4.31
CA VAL A 711 23.56 17.89 -3.29
C VAL A 711 25.06 18.12 -3.26
N TYR A 712 25.68 18.28 -4.44
CA TYR A 712 27.11 18.60 -4.56
C TYR A 712 27.48 19.87 -3.80
N ASP A 713 26.65 20.92 -3.85
CA ASP A 713 26.96 22.20 -3.19
C ASP A 713 26.94 22.09 -1.66
N ARG A 714 26.13 21.18 -1.11
CA ARG A 714 26.12 20.90 0.34
C ARG A 714 27.28 20.01 0.75
N ALA A 715 27.53 18.94 0.00
CA ALA A 715 28.57 17.97 0.31
C ALA A 715 29.98 18.58 0.20
N LEU A 716 30.30 19.22 -0.94
CA LEU A 716 31.66 19.69 -1.24
C LEU A 716 32.15 20.82 -0.33
N LYS A 717 31.25 21.50 0.40
CA LYS A 717 31.63 22.48 1.43
C LYS A 717 32.19 21.83 2.70
N LYS A 718 31.89 20.57 2.94
CA LYS A 718 32.26 19.81 4.15
C LYS A 718 33.46 18.90 3.92
N VAL A 719 33.64 18.41 2.70
CA VAL A 719 34.74 17.51 2.33
C VAL A 719 36.09 18.17 2.62
N GLY A 720 36.99 17.44 3.29
CA GLY A 720 38.33 17.89 3.64
C GLY A 720 38.41 18.92 4.78
N THR A 721 37.29 19.27 5.41
CA THR A 721 37.29 20.19 6.56
C THR A 721 37.80 19.51 7.83
N PRO A 722 38.43 20.25 8.77
CA PRO A 722 38.90 19.68 10.03
C PRO A 722 37.76 19.04 10.84
N GLY A 723 37.96 17.80 11.30
CA GLY A 723 36.96 17.06 12.09
C GLY A 723 35.82 16.43 11.28
N VAL A 724 35.94 16.36 9.95
CA VAL A 724 34.97 15.66 9.10
C VAL A 724 34.90 14.17 9.47
N GLU A 725 33.70 13.67 9.73
CA GLU A 725 33.43 12.27 10.02
C GLU A 725 32.31 11.79 9.08
N PHE A 726 32.60 10.79 8.22
CA PHE A 726 31.72 10.40 7.13
C PHE A 726 30.26 10.15 7.58
N GLU A 727 30.10 9.42 8.69
CA GLU A 727 28.79 8.99 9.17
C GLU A 727 28.02 10.07 9.94
N LYS A 728 28.70 11.13 10.42
CA LYS A 728 28.08 12.21 11.21
C LYS A 728 27.88 13.49 10.41
N THR A 729 28.80 13.79 9.50
CA THR A 729 28.85 15.07 8.79
C THR A 729 27.92 15.12 7.57
N PHE A 730 27.69 13.97 6.93
CA PHE A 730 26.98 13.88 5.65
C PHE A 730 25.65 13.16 5.77
N ASP A 731 24.61 13.67 5.09
CA ASP A 731 23.37 12.94 4.86
C ASP A 731 23.54 11.81 3.81
N ALA A 732 22.52 10.96 3.61
CA ALA A 732 22.62 9.81 2.70
C ALA A 732 22.94 10.19 1.24
N PHE A 733 22.39 11.30 0.74
CA PHE A 733 22.64 11.76 -0.63
C PHE A 733 24.00 12.46 -0.75
N GLU A 734 24.43 13.18 0.27
CA GLU A 734 25.80 13.71 0.33
C GLU A 734 26.84 12.59 0.36
N ARG A 735 26.57 11.48 1.06
CA ARG A 735 27.43 10.28 1.03
C ARG A 735 27.45 9.62 -0.34
N LEU A 736 26.34 9.66 -1.08
CA LEU A 736 26.26 9.13 -2.44
C LEU A 736 27.19 9.89 -3.40
N VAL A 737 27.43 11.19 -3.15
CA VAL A 737 28.40 11.98 -3.94
C VAL A 737 29.78 11.33 -3.91
N MET A 738 30.26 10.81 -2.77
CA MET A 738 31.54 10.10 -2.70
C MET A 738 31.59 8.93 -3.70
N LEU A 739 30.54 8.10 -3.73
CA LEU A 739 30.49 6.96 -4.65
C LEU A 739 30.38 7.41 -6.12
N GLN A 740 29.61 8.46 -6.37
CA GLN A 740 29.44 9.00 -7.72
C GLN A 740 30.72 9.67 -8.26
N GLN A 741 31.54 10.26 -7.39
CA GLN A 741 32.84 10.80 -7.79
C GLN A 741 33.79 9.74 -8.34
N LEU A 742 33.70 8.49 -7.84
CA LEU A 742 34.45 7.39 -8.42
C LEU A 742 33.97 7.06 -9.84
N THR A 743 32.65 7.07 -10.07
CA THR A 743 32.08 6.93 -11.43
C THR A 743 32.55 8.07 -12.35
N LEU A 744 32.54 9.31 -11.86
CA LEU A 744 32.97 10.48 -12.63
C LEU A 744 34.46 10.45 -13.00
N GLN A 745 35.31 9.96 -12.08
CA GLN A 745 36.75 9.90 -12.29
C GLN A 745 37.15 8.73 -13.21
N TYR A 746 36.52 7.56 -13.02
CA TYR A 746 36.99 6.29 -13.60
C TYR A 746 36.07 5.71 -14.69
N GLY A 747 34.95 6.37 -14.99
CA GLY A 747 34.01 6.00 -16.04
C GLY A 747 32.81 5.18 -15.55
N ASP A 748 31.81 5.07 -16.43
CA ASP A 748 30.56 4.36 -16.16
C ASP A 748 30.74 2.85 -15.92
N ASP A 749 31.89 2.30 -16.31
CA ASP A 749 32.23 0.89 -16.14
C ASP A 749 32.92 0.58 -14.79
N PHE A 750 33.20 1.61 -13.97
CA PHE A 750 33.90 1.46 -12.69
C PHE A 750 33.21 0.49 -11.74
N TRP A 751 31.92 0.72 -11.45
CA TRP A 751 31.15 -0.15 -10.55
C TRP A 751 30.93 -1.55 -11.13
N PRO A 752 30.60 -1.73 -12.43
CA PRO A 752 30.61 -3.04 -13.07
C PRO A 752 31.91 -3.82 -12.86
N ARG A 753 33.08 -3.17 -13.07
CA ARG A 753 34.39 -3.79 -12.85
C ARG A 753 34.63 -4.13 -11.39
N ALA A 754 34.25 -3.25 -10.45
CA ALA A 754 34.40 -3.49 -9.02
C ALA A 754 33.57 -4.68 -8.53
N GLN A 755 32.30 -4.75 -8.93
CA GLN A 755 31.37 -5.82 -8.58
C GLN A 755 31.81 -7.17 -9.17
N ARG A 756 32.35 -7.16 -10.39
CA ARG A 756 32.95 -8.34 -11.03
C ARG A 756 34.19 -8.81 -10.28
N SER A 757 35.11 -7.90 -9.97
CA SER A 757 36.33 -8.21 -9.21
C SER A 757 36.01 -8.81 -7.84
N LEU A 758 34.90 -8.43 -7.20
CA LEU A 758 34.48 -9.04 -5.93
C LEU A 758 34.06 -10.49 -6.04
N ARG A 759 33.43 -10.88 -7.16
CA ARG A 759 33.06 -12.28 -7.41
C ARG A 759 34.30 -13.11 -7.74
N GLU A 760 35.20 -12.58 -8.56
CA GLU A 760 36.44 -13.26 -8.97
C GLU A 760 37.46 -13.36 -7.82
N HIS A 761 37.54 -12.31 -7.00
CA HIS A 761 38.52 -12.17 -5.90
C HIS A 761 37.82 -11.71 -4.61
N PRO A 762 37.13 -12.61 -3.89
CA PRO A 762 36.35 -12.26 -2.72
C PRO A 762 37.18 -11.62 -1.60
N MET A 763 36.68 -10.52 -1.04
CA MET A 763 37.33 -9.83 0.08
C MET A 763 37.16 -10.62 1.37
N GLN A 764 38.27 -10.78 2.10
CA GLN A 764 38.32 -11.46 3.39
C GLN A 764 38.14 -10.48 4.56
N GLY A 765 37.76 -11.00 5.73
CA GLY A 765 37.59 -10.22 6.95
C GLY A 765 36.25 -9.48 7.05
N SER A 766 35.99 -8.89 8.22
CA SER A 766 34.73 -8.21 8.56
C SER A 766 34.79 -6.68 8.40
N ASP A 767 35.97 -6.08 8.26
CA ASP A 767 36.12 -4.63 8.07
C ASP A 767 35.68 -4.22 6.65
N ARG A 768 34.43 -3.76 6.55
CA ARG A 768 33.80 -3.37 5.27
C ARG A 768 34.36 -2.07 4.73
N TRP A 769 34.82 -1.16 5.57
CA TRP A 769 35.44 0.09 5.13
C TRP A 769 36.79 -0.17 4.48
N ARG A 770 37.62 -1.02 5.10
CA ARG A 770 38.83 -1.55 4.49
C ARG A 770 38.53 -2.25 3.17
N ASN A 771 37.53 -3.14 3.14
CA ASN A 771 37.24 -3.91 1.94
C ASN A 771 36.83 -3.03 0.75
N LEU A 772 35.99 -2.02 1.00
CA LEU A 772 35.58 -1.06 -0.01
C LEU A 772 36.77 -0.24 -0.53
N ALA A 773 37.63 0.26 0.36
CA ALA A 773 38.78 1.08 -0.02
C ALA A 773 39.83 0.30 -0.84
N VAL A 774 40.13 -0.93 -0.42
CA VAL A 774 41.08 -1.80 -1.13
C VAL A 774 40.55 -2.20 -2.49
N LEU A 775 39.27 -2.58 -2.59
CA LEU A 775 38.65 -2.95 -3.86
C LEU A 775 38.69 -1.79 -4.86
N THR A 776 38.16 -0.63 -4.46
CA THR A 776 38.05 0.54 -5.33
C THR A 776 39.42 1.03 -5.78
N SER A 777 40.44 0.97 -4.92
CA SER A 777 41.82 1.34 -5.28
C SER A 777 42.43 0.39 -6.31
N ARG A 778 42.24 -0.93 -6.14
CA ARG A 778 42.68 -1.93 -7.12
C ARG A 778 41.99 -1.74 -8.47
N VAL A 779 40.69 -1.47 -8.47
CA VAL A 779 39.88 -1.27 -9.68
C VAL A 779 40.20 0.06 -10.37
N ALA A 780 40.52 1.10 -9.59
CA ALA A 780 40.97 2.39 -10.10
C ALA A 780 42.43 2.34 -10.62
N GLY A 781 43.23 1.37 -10.14
CA GLY A 781 44.67 1.35 -10.33
C GLY A 781 45.39 2.53 -9.64
N GLN A 782 44.78 3.09 -8.58
CA GLN A 782 45.27 4.28 -7.88
C GLN A 782 45.08 4.16 -6.38
N ASP A 783 45.96 4.80 -5.61
CA ASP A 783 45.84 4.89 -4.15
C ASP A 783 44.76 5.93 -3.76
N LEU A 784 43.60 5.44 -3.31
CA LEU A 784 42.48 6.27 -2.88
C LEU A 784 42.52 6.65 -1.39
N THR A 785 43.63 6.41 -0.67
CA THR A 785 43.73 6.71 0.77
C THR A 785 43.40 8.17 1.08
N ALA A 786 43.97 9.11 0.31
CA ALA A 786 43.70 10.55 0.49
C ALA A 786 42.24 10.94 0.16
N PHE A 787 41.63 10.25 -0.81
CA PHE A 787 40.22 10.45 -1.17
C PHE A 787 39.29 10.06 -0.01
N TYR A 788 39.50 8.87 0.57
CA TYR A 788 38.72 8.41 1.72
C TYR A 788 38.95 9.27 2.97
N ALA A 789 40.18 9.74 3.19
CA ALA A 789 40.49 10.67 4.27
C ALA A 789 39.75 12.01 4.12
N ALA A 790 39.66 12.57 2.91
CA ALA A 790 38.92 13.82 2.66
C ALA A 790 37.42 13.69 2.97
N TRP A 791 36.84 12.52 2.75
CA TRP A 791 35.45 12.21 3.11
C TRP A 791 35.26 11.83 4.58
N GLY A 792 36.32 11.76 5.39
CA GLY A 792 36.24 11.38 6.80
C GLY A 792 35.87 9.91 7.01
N VAL A 793 36.20 9.04 6.06
CA VAL A 793 35.92 7.59 6.17
C VAL A 793 36.84 6.97 7.23
N PRO A 794 36.30 6.19 8.19
CA PRO A 794 37.06 5.70 9.35
C PRO A 794 37.90 4.46 8.99
N LEU A 795 38.91 4.62 8.13
CA LEU A 795 39.88 3.56 7.87
C LEU A 795 40.73 3.28 9.11
N THR A 796 40.95 2.01 9.42
CA THR A 796 41.88 1.56 10.47
C THR A 796 43.34 1.79 10.05
N ASP A 797 44.28 1.74 11.00
CA ASP A 797 45.71 1.80 10.68
C ASP A 797 46.15 0.60 9.84
N GLU A 798 45.57 -0.57 10.11
CA GLU A 798 45.76 -1.79 9.35
C GLU A 798 45.28 -1.60 7.90
N ALA A 799 44.09 -1.01 7.69
CA ALA A 799 43.58 -0.70 6.36
C ALA A 799 44.50 0.27 5.61
N ARG A 800 44.99 1.33 6.27
CA ARG A 800 45.95 2.28 5.67
C ARG A 800 47.26 1.61 5.26
N LYS A 801 47.80 0.72 6.12
CA LYS A 801 49.02 -0.04 5.81
C LYS A 801 48.82 -0.95 4.59
N GLU A 802 47.67 -1.61 4.51
CA GLU A 802 47.36 -2.46 3.36
C GLU A 802 47.19 -1.66 2.08
N MET A 803 46.51 -0.52 2.13
CA MET A 803 46.37 0.39 0.98
C MET A 803 47.73 0.83 0.47
N ALA A 804 48.64 1.24 1.37
CA ALA A 804 50.01 1.59 1.01
C ALA A 804 50.79 0.41 0.40
N ALA A 805 50.56 -0.81 0.91
CA ALA A 805 51.20 -2.03 0.41
C ALA A 805 50.75 -2.42 -1.01
N LEU A 806 49.67 -1.85 -1.54
CA LEU A 806 49.28 -2.05 -2.95
C LEU A 806 50.26 -1.40 -3.93
N GLY A 807 51.08 -0.43 -3.49
CA GLY A 807 52.09 0.23 -4.33
C GLY A 807 51.50 1.01 -5.52
N LEU A 808 50.26 1.50 -5.39
CA LEU A 808 49.54 2.19 -6.45
C LEU A 808 49.89 3.69 -6.48
N PRO A 809 49.91 4.34 -7.66
CA PRO A 809 50.13 5.78 -7.77
C PRO A 809 48.93 6.56 -7.24
N ALA A 810 49.18 7.77 -6.71
CA ALA A 810 48.10 8.68 -6.34
C ALA A 810 47.36 9.22 -7.59
N PRO A 811 46.06 9.56 -7.50
CA PRO A 811 45.34 10.25 -8.55
C PRO A 811 45.98 11.60 -8.91
N SER A 812 46.09 11.92 -10.20
CA SER A 812 46.61 13.22 -10.67
C SER A 812 45.70 14.39 -10.34
N VAL A 813 44.40 14.13 -10.20
CA VAL A 813 43.38 15.04 -9.70
C VAL A 813 42.61 14.32 -8.60
N SER A 814 42.37 15.00 -7.47
CA SER A 814 41.60 14.40 -6.39
C SER A 814 40.15 14.15 -6.86
N PRO A 815 39.63 12.92 -6.78
CA PRO A 815 38.22 12.65 -7.11
C PRO A 815 37.25 13.43 -6.21
N ALA A 816 37.71 13.82 -5.01
CA ALA A 816 36.91 14.48 -3.98
C ALA A 816 36.34 15.85 -4.39
N VAL A 817 36.85 16.46 -5.48
CA VAL A 817 36.36 17.76 -5.98
C VAL A 817 35.41 17.64 -7.18
N LEU A 818 35.20 16.43 -7.70
CA LEU A 818 34.40 16.23 -8.90
C LEU A 818 32.91 16.42 -8.64
N ARG A 819 32.21 16.90 -9.68
CA ARG A 819 30.76 17.06 -9.71
C ARG A 819 30.18 16.85 -11.11
N GLU A 820 28.93 16.43 -11.15
CA GLU A 820 28.12 16.46 -12.36
C GLU A 820 27.78 17.92 -12.73
N ARG A 821 27.57 18.16 -14.04
CA ARG A 821 27.19 19.47 -14.58
C ARG A 821 25.70 19.52 -14.90
#